data_AF-A0A7W7CK35-F1
#
_entry.id   AF-A0A7W7CK35-F1
#
_cell.length_a   1.000
_cell.length_b   1.000
_cell.length_c   1.000
_cell.angle_alpha   90.00
_cell.angle_beta   90.00
_cell.angle_gamma   90.00
#
_symmetry.space_group_name_H-M   'P 1'
#
loop_
_entity.id
_entity.type
_entity.pdbx_description
1 polymer ?
#
loop_
_entity_poly.entity_id
_entity_poly.type
_entity_poly.pdbx_seq_one_letter_code
_entity_poly.pdbx_strand_id
1 'polypeptide(L)'
;MRPRLLPWLATLLLTAGLGLTVAAPPAVAAPGDFVTGFETGDPAPTWQNSVESSAGVGGYCCGLPGMESAPRSETAHTGAAALMYSGNDTSSTASYSYNRLFDVDLPVTAATTLSYWLYPQSGGHLDVAVDLVFTDGSRLRDTGAVDQNGVRLHPAYQGNGSVLGFDRWNFVSSAIGQWAAGRTVDRILIGYDQPANTGTFRGYLDDLAVTADVPATRLSDLVDTRRGSNSDVSYSRGNTFPGTTVPNGFNFWTPVTNGNSDSWLYQYNATTVQGFAVSHEPSPWIGDYAQLQVMPTTGSIKTTPDARKSTFSHGNEVARAHYYKTRLDTYGITAEMSPTDHAGVMRFQYPAGSESVIVFDTIDKVGGSITVNAGARTITGYLDHKGPRLYFSATVDKAITATGTVSGQGVTSWIRFATAADEQVTLKMATSYISVAQATANLSQEVGAKSFDSVREEAAALWDSTLGKVRIDGATTDRLVTFYSNMYRAFMYPNNMSETVNGVRRYFSPYDNQVHDGQMYVNNGFWDTARAVWPLYTLLSPTRTGEMLDGFVNAYKNGGWTPRWSGPGYIDIMVGTNQDLAFADAYVKGVRNFDYRAAYASMVKNAAVYSSSGSRGRKGIEVSTFKRYVPTDVRGESASWTLEDANNNFGLAQLGKALGFTEDAAYFENRALDYANLYSASTGFFRGKQSNGSWRTADSAFKPNEWGYEFTEGAPWHYVTPAPQDPQGMANLYGGRAQLSAKIDSVLAASREYLPGSYGGVIHEMREAYDTNMGQYAHPNEPIHHMLYMYNYAGTPAKTQNRVRDVLTKLYGSGAGNGGGYLGDEDNGQMSAWYVFSALGFYPARMGSTDYTIGAPLHPSATVSLENGRTFTVSAPGVSDTNRYIQSATLNGVPYSKNYLTHADLQAGGTLAFVMGPSPSSWGTGASDIPPSLTTGTAAPRPLTDRATGGTVTATGENAPTETAAKLVDDTSLTKWLTFANTATLEYRLPTAAAVKQYTLTSAEDVPERDPRSWALQGSNDGTTWTTVDTRAGLDFADRRQTRAFVIPNTTAYSRYRLQITANHGAAATQLAEWELLA
;
A
#
# COMPACT_ATOMS: atom_id res chain seq x y z
N MET A 1 -1.63 25.49 -24.68
CA MET A 1 -2.94 25.32 -25.36
C MET A 1 -3.85 24.51 -24.44
N ARG A 2 -5.00 25.06 -24.04
CA ARG A 2 -6.09 24.34 -23.33
C ARG A 2 -6.98 23.61 -24.36
N PRO A 3 -7.76 22.60 -23.94
CA PRO A 3 -9.22 22.80 -23.86
C PRO A 3 -9.85 22.13 -22.61
N ARG A 4 -10.63 22.86 -21.80
CA ARG A 4 -12.10 23.03 -21.78
C ARG A 4 -12.83 22.04 -20.85
N LEU A 5 -12.99 22.46 -19.60
CA LEU A 5 -14.01 22.01 -18.65
C LEU A 5 -15.33 22.76 -18.93
N LEU A 6 -16.45 22.04 -18.95
CA LEU A 6 -17.80 22.57 -18.82
C LEU A 6 -18.44 21.91 -17.59
N PRO A 7 -18.96 22.67 -16.61
CA PRO A 7 -19.66 22.09 -15.47
C PRO A 7 -21.16 21.96 -15.80
N TRP A 8 -21.76 20.83 -15.46
CA TRP A 8 -23.21 20.70 -15.39
C TRP A 8 -23.62 20.74 -13.92
N LEU A 9 -24.38 21.79 -13.55
CA LEU A 9 -25.23 21.80 -12.36
C LEU A 9 -26.36 20.80 -12.57
N ALA A 10 -26.59 19.92 -11.60
CA ALA A 10 -27.84 19.17 -11.46
C ALA A 10 -28.40 19.37 -10.05
N THR A 11 -29.62 19.89 -10.04
CA THR A 11 -30.44 20.29 -8.90
C THR A 11 -30.83 19.08 -8.04
N LEU A 12 -30.50 19.10 -6.74
CA LEU A 12 -31.06 18.17 -5.75
C LEU A 12 -32.55 18.50 -5.54
N LEU A 13 -33.42 17.54 -5.85
CA LEU A 13 -34.81 17.51 -5.39
C LEU A 13 -34.98 16.20 -4.59
N LEU A 14 -34.94 16.33 -3.26
CA LEU A 14 -35.36 15.28 -2.34
C LEU A 14 -36.88 15.11 -2.45
N THR A 15 -37.33 13.94 -2.88
CA THR A 15 -38.67 13.42 -2.57
C THR A 15 -38.51 12.13 -1.79
N ALA A 16 -38.66 12.23 -0.47
CA ALA A 16 -38.76 11.10 0.44
C ALA A 16 -40.07 10.35 0.17
N GLY A 17 -39.97 9.16 -0.43
CA GLY A 17 -41.05 8.18 -0.52
C GLY A 17 -40.88 7.14 0.58
N LEU A 18 -41.74 7.18 1.60
CA LEU A 18 -41.88 6.16 2.63
C LEU A 18 -42.43 4.87 1.99
N GLY A 19 -41.55 3.94 1.66
CA GLY A 19 -41.88 2.55 1.35
C GLY A 19 -41.64 1.70 2.60
N LEU A 20 -42.72 1.21 3.22
CA LEU A 20 -42.67 0.23 4.30
C LEU A 20 -42.08 -1.08 3.77
N THR A 21 -40.79 -1.33 4.04
CA THR A 21 -40.12 -2.61 3.83
C THR A 21 -40.40 -3.52 5.02
N VAL A 22 -41.06 -4.65 4.80
CA VAL A 22 -41.10 -5.74 5.80
C VAL A 22 -39.76 -6.46 5.69
N ALA A 23 -38.92 -6.31 6.71
CA ALA A 23 -37.64 -7.01 6.82
C ALA A 23 -37.89 -8.53 6.93
N ALA A 24 -37.08 -9.32 6.24
CA ALA A 24 -37.02 -10.75 6.46
C ALA A 24 -36.30 -11.03 7.80
N PRO A 25 -36.72 -12.04 8.56
CA PRO A 25 -36.13 -12.34 9.86
C PRO A 25 -34.65 -12.75 9.74
N PRO A 26 -33.81 -12.45 10.74
CA PRO A 26 -32.40 -12.80 10.76
C PRO A 26 -32.18 -14.31 10.78
N ALA A 27 -30.96 -14.71 10.39
CA ALA A 27 -30.54 -16.11 10.33
C ALA A 27 -30.68 -16.78 11.71
N VAL A 28 -31.22 -18.00 11.74
CA VAL A 28 -31.34 -18.80 12.96
C VAL A 28 -29.93 -19.09 13.49
N ALA A 29 -29.64 -18.60 14.70
CA ALA A 29 -28.39 -18.85 15.41
C ALA A 29 -28.09 -20.36 15.50
N ALA A 30 -26.82 -20.76 15.38
CA ALA A 30 -26.44 -22.15 15.60
C ALA A 30 -26.77 -22.57 17.05
N PRO A 31 -27.05 -23.85 17.33
CA PRO A 31 -27.34 -24.30 18.69
C PRO A 31 -26.19 -23.95 19.64
N GLY A 32 -26.42 -23.02 20.57
CA GLY A 32 -25.43 -22.53 21.54
C GLY A 32 -24.92 -21.10 21.32
N ASP A 33 -25.30 -20.45 20.21
CA ASP A 33 -25.01 -19.04 19.95
C ASP A 33 -26.13 -18.11 20.44
N PHE A 34 -25.78 -16.86 20.75
CA PHE A 34 -26.72 -15.78 21.03
C PHE A 34 -26.42 -14.60 20.12
N VAL A 35 -27.42 -14.09 19.41
CA VAL A 35 -27.32 -12.91 18.53
C VAL A 35 -28.59 -12.10 18.65
N THR A 36 -28.47 -10.77 18.73
CA THR A 36 -29.62 -9.85 18.70
C THR A 36 -29.18 -8.48 18.16
N GLY A 37 -29.87 -7.99 17.13
CA GLY A 37 -29.88 -6.58 16.71
C GLY A 37 -31.08 -5.83 17.31
N PHE A 38 -31.76 -6.43 18.30
CA PHE A 38 -32.98 -5.90 18.90
C PHE A 38 -34.16 -5.73 17.92
N GLU A 39 -34.11 -6.44 16.78
CA GLU A 39 -35.12 -6.37 15.73
C GLU A 39 -36.34 -7.24 16.01
N THR A 40 -37.40 -7.03 15.23
CA THR A 40 -38.57 -7.92 15.28
C THR A 40 -38.19 -9.33 14.82
N GLY A 41 -38.20 -10.29 15.74
CA GLY A 41 -37.80 -11.68 15.50
C GLY A 41 -36.50 -12.07 16.22
N ASP A 42 -35.74 -11.10 16.71
CA ASP A 42 -34.57 -11.32 17.55
C ASP A 42 -34.96 -11.64 19.01
N PRO A 43 -34.04 -12.22 19.80
CA PRO A 43 -34.12 -12.21 21.25
C PRO A 43 -34.32 -10.78 21.77
N ALA A 44 -35.48 -10.52 22.38
CA ALA A 44 -35.77 -9.24 23.03
C ALA A 44 -35.21 -9.21 24.46
N PRO A 45 -34.78 -8.03 24.98
CA PRO A 45 -34.28 -7.94 26.35
C PRO A 45 -35.29 -8.47 27.35
N THR A 46 -34.85 -9.42 28.19
CA THR A 46 -35.65 -9.94 29.31
C THR A 46 -35.98 -8.82 30.31
N TRP A 47 -35.13 -7.81 30.39
CA TRP A 47 -35.22 -6.70 31.33
C TRP A 47 -35.04 -5.35 30.62
N GLN A 48 -35.81 -4.34 31.05
CA GLN A 48 -35.70 -2.95 30.57
C GLN A 48 -35.57 -2.03 31.78
N ASN A 49 -34.68 -1.03 31.69
CA ASN A 49 -34.42 -0.05 32.75
C ASN A 49 -34.18 -0.70 34.14
N SER A 50 -33.56 -1.88 34.14
CA SER A 50 -33.43 -2.74 35.32
C SER A 50 -31.98 -2.78 35.77
N VAL A 51 -31.71 -2.06 36.85
CA VAL A 51 -30.37 -1.96 37.46
C VAL A 51 -30.07 -3.23 38.25
N GLU A 52 -28.99 -3.92 37.89
CA GLU A 52 -28.42 -5.04 38.68
C GLU A 52 -27.62 -4.48 39.87
N SER A 53 -26.83 -3.45 39.63
CA SER A 53 -26.05 -2.76 40.65
C SER A 53 -25.70 -1.34 40.20
N SER A 54 -25.89 -0.34 41.05
CA SER A 54 -25.54 1.06 40.77
C SER A 54 -25.07 1.77 42.03
N ALA A 55 -24.15 2.72 41.85
CA ALA A 55 -23.76 3.72 42.84
C ALA A 55 -23.45 5.04 42.12
N GLY A 56 -23.99 6.16 42.62
CA GLY A 56 -23.69 7.51 42.11
C GLY A 56 -24.31 7.87 40.74
N VAL A 57 -24.92 6.92 40.03
CA VAL A 57 -25.58 7.14 38.73
C VAL A 57 -27.09 7.27 38.92
N GLY A 58 -27.67 8.35 38.40
CA GLY A 58 -29.11 8.54 38.25
C GLY A 58 -29.58 8.37 36.80
N GLY A 59 -30.89 8.41 36.58
CA GLY A 59 -31.47 8.42 35.23
C GLY A 59 -31.16 9.72 34.48
N TYR A 60 -30.99 9.61 33.15
CA TYR A 60 -30.88 10.77 32.26
C TYR A 60 -32.19 11.59 32.23
N CYS A 61 -33.34 10.91 32.30
CA CYS A 61 -34.66 11.53 32.37
C CYS A 61 -35.61 10.75 33.31
N CYS A 62 -36.81 11.29 33.53
CA CYS A 62 -37.98 10.58 34.11
C CYS A 62 -37.84 9.96 35.52
N GLY A 63 -36.85 10.39 36.31
CA GLY A 63 -36.73 9.99 37.72
C GLY A 63 -36.31 8.54 37.95
N LEU A 64 -35.64 7.91 36.97
CA LEU A 64 -35.12 6.56 37.13
C LEU A 64 -34.02 6.52 38.21
N PRO A 65 -33.99 5.47 39.06
CA PRO A 65 -33.01 5.34 40.15
C PRO A 65 -31.61 4.91 39.69
N GLY A 66 -31.40 4.72 38.38
CA GLY A 66 -30.11 4.40 37.77
C GLY A 66 -30.18 4.54 36.25
N MET A 67 -29.23 3.95 35.53
CA MET A 67 -29.13 4.03 34.07
C MET A 67 -30.41 3.50 33.39
N GLU A 68 -30.83 4.15 32.32
CA GLU A 68 -31.85 3.68 31.38
C GLU A 68 -31.24 2.64 30.43
N SER A 69 -31.98 1.57 30.11
CA SER A 69 -31.56 0.56 29.13
C SER A 69 -32.79 -0.09 28.48
N ALA A 70 -33.17 0.36 27.28
CA ALA A 70 -34.34 -0.17 26.58
C ALA A 70 -34.21 -0.05 25.05
N PRO A 71 -34.79 -0.99 24.26
CA PRO A 71 -34.83 -0.87 22.80
C PRO A 71 -35.57 0.39 22.35
N ARG A 72 -35.05 1.06 21.33
CA ARG A 72 -35.63 2.24 20.68
C ARG A 72 -35.61 2.06 19.16
N SER A 73 -36.63 2.56 18.48
CA SER A 73 -36.62 2.69 17.02
C SER A 73 -35.86 3.96 16.64
N GLU A 74 -34.58 3.82 16.29
CA GLU A 74 -33.65 4.92 16.00
C GLU A 74 -32.63 4.52 14.92
N THR A 75 -31.61 5.35 14.68
CA THR A 75 -30.51 5.07 13.73
C THR A 75 -29.61 3.95 14.26
N ALA A 76 -30.08 2.70 14.11
CA ALA A 76 -29.36 1.47 14.40
C ALA A 76 -28.10 1.31 13.53
N HIS A 77 -27.18 0.44 13.95
CA HIS A 77 -26.01 0.07 13.15
C HIS A 77 -26.44 -0.75 11.94
N THR A 78 -27.26 -1.77 12.18
CA THR A 78 -28.04 -2.46 11.15
C THR A 78 -29.52 -2.50 11.53
N GLY A 79 -30.41 -2.67 10.56
CA GLY A 79 -31.85 -2.74 10.85
C GLY A 79 -32.49 -1.38 11.19
N ALA A 80 -33.43 -1.39 12.14
CA ALA A 80 -34.29 -0.28 12.53
C ALA A 80 -34.41 -0.07 14.06
N ALA A 81 -33.80 -0.92 14.89
CA ALA A 81 -33.84 -0.87 16.34
C ALA A 81 -32.45 -0.98 16.96
N ALA A 82 -32.24 -0.32 18.09
CA ALA A 82 -31.03 -0.49 18.91
C ALA A 82 -31.37 -0.30 20.39
N LEU A 83 -30.58 -0.87 21.30
CA LEU A 83 -30.75 -0.67 22.73
C LEU A 83 -30.14 0.66 23.16
N MET A 84 -30.96 1.62 23.57
CA MET A 84 -30.45 2.86 24.16
C MET A 84 -29.96 2.62 25.59
N TYR A 85 -28.79 3.14 25.93
CA TYR A 85 -28.34 3.32 27.31
C TYR A 85 -28.22 4.83 27.63
N SER A 86 -28.64 5.25 28.81
CA SER A 86 -28.53 6.66 29.21
C SER A 86 -28.48 6.86 30.72
N GLY A 87 -27.75 7.84 31.21
CA GLY A 87 -27.69 8.14 32.64
C GLY A 87 -27.11 9.52 32.93
N ASN A 88 -27.03 9.83 34.22
CA ASN A 88 -26.44 11.06 34.73
C ASN A 88 -25.61 10.78 35.98
N ASP A 89 -24.31 11.07 35.94
CA ASP A 89 -23.39 10.97 37.06
C ASP A 89 -22.95 12.36 37.55
N THR A 90 -23.58 12.83 38.62
CA THR A 90 -23.20 14.06 39.34
C THR A 90 -22.50 13.78 40.67
N SER A 91 -22.12 12.52 40.92
CA SER A 91 -21.45 12.10 42.14
C SER A 91 -20.03 12.67 42.21
N SER A 92 -19.59 13.03 43.41
CA SER A 92 -18.19 13.43 43.67
C SER A 92 -17.25 12.24 43.93
N THR A 93 -17.76 11.02 43.83
CA THR A 93 -17.02 9.76 44.02
C THR A 93 -17.18 8.89 42.77
N ALA A 94 -16.35 7.85 42.62
CA ALA A 94 -16.48 6.91 41.51
C ALA A 94 -17.90 6.33 41.45
N SER A 95 -18.45 6.25 40.24
CA SER A 95 -19.83 5.88 39.98
C SER A 95 -19.90 4.74 38.98
N TYR A 96 -20.91 3.89 39.14
CA TYR A 96 -21.17 2.81 38.21
C TYR A 96 -22.67 2.52 38.13
N SER A 97 -23.10 1.98 36.99
CA SER A 97 -24.42 1.38 36.82
C SER A 97 -24.33 0.23 35.84
N TYR A 98 -24.70 -0.97 36.28
CA TYR A 98 -24.79 -2.16 35.43
C TYR A 98 -26.25 -2.56 35.34
N ASN A 99 -26.79 -2.57 34.12
CA ASN A 99 -28.17 -2.94 33.85
C ASN A 99 -28.23 -4.32 33.23
N ARG A 100 -29.21 -5.11 33.68
CA ARG A 100 -29.48 -6.44 33.14
C ARG A 100 -30.24 -6.29 31.82
N LEU A 101 -29.81 -7.06 30.83
CA LEU A 101 -30.45 -7.10 29.50
C LEU A 101 -31.11 -8.45 29.26
N PHE A 102 -30.34 -9.54 29.40
CA PHE A 102 -30.78 -10.89 29.04
C PHE A 102 -30.44 -11.91 30.12
N ASP A 103 -31.33 -12.90 30.23
CA ASP A 103 -31.05 -14.18 30.88
C ASP A 103 -30.75 -15.21 29.81
N VAL A 104 -29.60 -15.85 29.94
CA VAL A 104 -29.06 -16.77 28.93
C VAL A 104 -28.45 -17.99 29.60
N ASP A 105 -28.24 -19.05 28.84
CA ASP A 105 -27.54 -20.27 29.28
C ASP A 105 -26.55 -20.66 28.19
N LEU A 106 -25.43 -19.92 28.12
CA LEU A 106 -24.47 -20.03 27.02
C LEU A 106 -23.14 -20.61 27.52
N PRO A 107 -22.75 -21.82 27.11
CA PRO A 107 -21.45 -22.38 27.46
C PRO A 107 -20.34 -21.60 26.76
N VAL A 108 -19.32 -21.20 27.51
CA VAL A 108 -18.12 -20.58 26.96
C VAL A 108 -17.12 -21.69 26.61
N THR A 109 -16.81 -21.81 25.33
CA THR A 109 -15.76 -22.68 24.80
C THR A 109 -14.46 -21.88 24.59
N ALA A 110 -13.36 -22.57 24.27
CA ALA A 110 -12.12 -21.88 23.91
C ALA A 110 -12.24 -20.99 22.67
N ALA A 111 -13.26 -21.21 21.83
CA ALA A 111 -13.50 -20.46 20.60
C ALA A 111 -14.62 -19.43 20.73
N THR A 112 -15.15 -19.21 21.94
CA THR A 112 -16.24 -18.27 22.15
C THR A 112 -15.75 -16.83 22.06
N THR A 113 -16.44 -16.03 21.25
CA THR A 113 -16.23 -14.60 21.03
C THR A 113 -17.46 -13.82 21.52
N LEU A 114 -17.23 -12.68 22.17
CA LEU A 114 -18.24 -11.65 22.42
C LEU A 114 -18.02 -10.53 21.41
N SER A 115 -19.06 -10.08 20.71
CA SER A 115 -18.99 -8.87 19.89
C SER A 115 -20.24 -8.02 19.99
N TYR A 116 -20.10 -6.71 19.81
CA TYR A 116 -21.20 -5.76 19.82
C TYR A 116 -20.78 -4.40 19.25
N TRP A 117 -21.77 -3.55 18.98
CA TRP A 117 -21.56 -2.19 18.49
C TRP A 117 -22.04 -1.15 19.49
N LEU A 118 -21.25 -0.10 19.70
CA LEU A 118 -21.59 1.03 20.57
C LEU A 118 -21.61 2.34 19.78
N TYR A 119 -22.65 3.15 19.98
CA TYR A 119 -22.75 4.53 19.52
C TYR A 119 -22.85 5.48 20.72
N PRO A 120 -21.74 5.90 21.33
CA PRO A 120 -21.75 6.94 22.35
C PRO A 120 -22.09 8.30 21.71
N GLN A 121 -23.02 9.05 22.29
CA GLN A 121 -23.37 10.39 21.79
C GLN A 121 -22.47 11.47 22.40
N SER A 122 -22.12 12.49 21.61
CA SER A 122 -21.37 13.64 22.11
C SER A 122 -22.11 14.37 23.25
N GLY A 123 -21.32 14.97 24.15
CA GLY A 123 -21.83 15.48 25.43
C GLY A 123 -22.03 14.40 26.50
N GLY A 124 -21.64 13.15 26.17
CA GLY A 124 -21.62 11.99 27.06
C GLY A 124 -20.23 11.59 27.54
N HIS A 125 -20.12 10.34 28.00
CA HIS A 125 -18.88 9.67 28.39
C HIS A 125 -18.73 8.32 27.67
N LEU A 126 -17.49 7.90 27.46
CA LEU A 126 -17.13 6.68 26.72
C LEU A 126 -16.95 5.46 27.63
N ASP A 127 -17.15 5.61 28.94
CA ASP A 127 -16.89 4.57 29.93
C ASP A 127 -18.05 3.56 29.99
N VAL A 128 -18.28 2.87 28.87
CA VAL A 128 -19.38 1.92 28.65
C VAL A 128 -18.85 0.62 28.06
N ALA A 129 -19.38 -0.53 28.53
CA ALA A 129 -19.05 -1.85 27.97
C ALA A 129 -20.14 -2.88 28.28
N VAL A 130 -20.24 -3.92 27.44
CA VAL A 130 -21.03 -5.11 27.76
C VAL A 130 -20.26 -5.96 28.78
N ASP A 131 -20.96 -6.48 29.78
CA ASP A 131 -20.40 -7.40 30.77
C ASP A 131 -21.21 -8.69 30.83
N LEU A 132 -20.55 -9.80 31.14
CA LEU A 132 -21.18 -11.11 31.25
C LEU A 132 -21.06 -11.60 32.68
N VAL A 133 -22.17 -12.09 33.24
CA VAL A 133 -22.19 -12.75 34.56
C VAL A 133 -22.24 -14.25 34.32
N PHE A 134 -21.33 -14.98 34.97
CA PHE A 134 -21.27 -16.44 34.88
C PHE A 134 -22.07 -17.10 36.01
N THR A 135 -22.47 -18.36 35.81
CA THR A 135 -23.24 -19.16 36.79
C THR A 135 -22.52 -19.35 38.14
N ASP A 136 -21.19 -19.18 38.19
CA ASP A 136 -20.39 -19.19 39.41
C ASP A 136 -20.36 -17.83 40.16
N GLY A 137 -21.05 -16.81 39.62
CA GLY A 137 -21.12 -15.45 40.15
C GLY A 137 -19.96 -14.53 39.74
N SER A 138 -18.95 -15.04 39.02
CA SER A 138 -17.86 -14.22 38.49
C SER A 138 -18.32 -13.39 37.28
N ARG A 139 -17.53 -12.38 36.90
CA ARG A 139 -17.86 -11.45 35.80
C ARG A 139 -16.75 -11.33 34.78
N LEU A 140 -17.10 -11.12 33.52
CA LEU A 140 -16.15 -11.02 32.41
C LEU A 140 -15.14 -9.88 32.63
N ARG A 141 -15.61 -8.71 33.08
CA ARG A 141 -14.76 -7.54 33.37
C ARG A 141 -13.60 -7.79 34.34
N ASP A 142 -13.74 -8.81 35.19
CA ASP A 142 -12.77 -9.18 36.23
C ASP A 142 -11.82 -10.31 35.79
N THR A 143 -12.02 -10.89 34.60
CA THR A 143 -11.20 -12.02 34.10
C THR A 143 -9.85 -11.60 33.51
N GLY A 144 -9.72 -10.34 33.09
CA GLY A 144 -8.58 -9.87 32.29
C GLY A 144 -8.84 -9.86 30.79
N ALA A 145 -10.03 -10.28 30.34
CA ALA A 145 -10.44 -10.20 28.94
C ALA A 145 -10.21 -8.82 28.33
N VAL A 146 -9.69 -8.81 27.10
CA VAL A 146 -9.40 -7.61 26.30
C VAL A 146 -10.15 -7.66 24.98
N ASP A 147 -10.46 -6.50 24.44
CA ASP A 147 -11.02 -6.34 23.10
C ASP A 147 -9.96 -6.58 22.01
N GLN A 148 -10.36 -6.42 20.75
CA GLN A 148 -9.50 -6.58 19.58
C GLN A 148 -8.30 -5.61 19.56
N ASN A 149 -8.42 -4.48 20.26
CA ASN A 149 -7.37 -3.48 20.37
C ASN A 149 -6.43 -3.72 21.56
N GLY A 150 -6.69 -4.74 22.39
CA GLY A 150 -5.93 -5.04 23.60
C GLY A 150 -6.42 -4.28 24.85
N VAL A 151 -7.53 -3.56 24.76
CA VAL A 151 -8.10 -2.80 25.88
C VAL A 151 -9.03 -3.70 26.69
N ARG A 152 -8.91 -3.68 28.02
CA ARG A 152 -9.74 -4.53 28.89
C ARG A 152 -11.24 -4.30 28.66
N LEU A 153 -12.02 -5.38 28.67
CA LEU A 153 -13.48 -5.35 28.61
C LEU A 153 -14.09 -4.91 29.95
N HIS A 154 -13.84 -3.66 30.30
CA HIS A 154 -14.38 -3.01 31.48
C HIS A 154 -14.72 -1.57 31.09
N PRO A 155 -15.87 -1.01 31.49
CA PRO A 155 -16.32 0.30 31.00
C PRO A 155 -15.25 1.40 31.15
N ALA A 156 -14.68 1.59 32.34
CA ALA A 156 -13.59 2.55 32.58
C ALA A 156 -12.35 2.38 31.67
N TYR A 157 -12.01 1.14 31.29
CA TYR A 157 -10.85 0.89 30.44
C TYR A 157 -11.17 1.13 28.97
N GLN A 158 -12.37 0.80 28.53
CA GLN A 158 -12.85 1.09 27.19
C GLN A 158 -12.91 2.61 26.94
N GLY A 159 -13.42 3.38 27.91
CA GLY A 159 -13.44 4.85 27.83
C GLY A 159 -12.05 5.47 27.80
N ASN A 160 -11.16 5.06 28.71
CA ASN A 160 -9.78 5.59 28.77
C ASN A 160 -8.85 5.03 27.68
N GLY A 161 -9.20 3.90 27.05
CA GLY A 161 -8.40 3.22 26.04
C GLY A 161 -8.29 3.96 24.71
N SER A 162 -9.09 5.02 24.51
CA SER A 162 -9.18 5.77 23.25
C SER A 162 -9.56 4.91 22.04
N VAL A 163 -10.34 3.84 22.28
CA VAL A 163 -10.83 2.91 21.26
C VAL A 163 -12.29 3.19 20.86
N LEU A 164 -13.02 3.94 21.69
CA LEU A 164 -14.37 4.42 21.39
C LEU A 164 -14.32 5.90 20.98
N GLY A 165 -15.15 6.28 20.01
CA GLY A 165 -15.37 7.65 19.60
C GLY A 165 -16.84 8.04 19.70
N PHE A 166 -17.09 9.33 19.93
CA PHE A 166 -18.44 9.88 19.91
C PHE A 166 -19.02 9.96 18.50
N ASP A 167 -20.35 9.88 18.42
CA ASP A 167 -21.16 10.08 17.22
C ASP A 167 -20.75 9.20 16.04
N ARG A 168 -20.30 7.98 16.37
CA ARG A 168 -19.99 6.93 15.41
C ARG A 168 -20.25 5.57 16.04
N TRP A 169 -20.55 4.60 15.19
CA TRP A 169 -20.58 3.20 15.60
C TRP A 169 -19.16 2.69 15.84
N ASN A 170 -18.94 2.10 17.00
CA ASN A 170 -17.68 1.51 17.45
C ASN A 170 -17.88 0.01 17.63
N PHE A 171 -17.13 -0.78 16.87
CA PHE A 171 -17.17 -2.24 17.01
C PHE A 171 -16.29 -2.67 18.17
N VAL A 172 -16.80 -3.54 19.04
CA VAL A 172 -16.03 -4.18 20.12
C VAL A 172 -16.16 -5.69 19.94
N SER A 173 -15.03 -6.39 19.97
CA SER A 173 -14.97 -7.85 19.90
C SER A 173 -13.90 -8.40 20.82
N SER A 174 -14.15 -9.53 21.47
CA SER A 174 -13.21 -10.18 22.37
C SER A 174 -13.33 -11.70 22.32
N ALA A 175 -12.19 -12.37 22.20
CA ALA A 175 -12.08 -13.83 22.31
C ALA A 175 -12.20 -14.27 23.79
N ILE A 176 -13.39 -14.14 24.37
CA ILE A 176 -13.66 -14.41 25.78
C ILE A 176 -13.37 -15.85 26.20
N GLY A 177 -13.36 -16.78 25.24
CA GLY A 177 -12.97 -18.17 25.45
C GLY A 177 -11.58 -18.34 26.05
N GLN A 178 -10.63 -17.44 25.75
CA GLN A 178 -9.29 -17.47 26.34
C GLN A 178 -9.28 -17.24 27.87
N TRP A 179 -10.33 -16.62 28.39
CA TRP A 179 -10.41 -16.14 29.78
C TRP A 179 -11.46 -16.89 30.59
N ALA A 180 -12.50 -17.40 29.94
CA ALA A 180 -13.68 -17.95 30.59
C ALA A 180 -14.11 -19.33 30.06
N ALA A 181 -13.30 -20.02 29.24
CA ALA A 181 -13.63 -21.37 28.77
C ALA A 181 -13.97 -22.32 29.94
N GLY A 182 -15.06 -23.08 29.75
CA GLY A 182 -15.61 -23.99 30.77
C GLY A 182 -16.61 -23.34 31.73
N ARG A 183 -16.80 -22.02 31.67
CA ARG A 183 -17.88 -21.32 32.38
C ARG A 183 -19.15 -21.26 31.52
N THR A 184 -20.27 -20.93 32.15
CA THR A 184 -21.56 -20.70 31.48
C THR A 184 -22.00 -19.27 31.74
N VAL A 185 -22.30 -18.51 30.69
CA VAL A 185 -22.91 -17.18 30.82
C VAL A 185 -24.34 -17.38 31.27
N ASP A 186 -24.69 -16.74 32.39
CA ASP A 186 -26.01 -16.73 33.00
C ASP A 186 -26.78 -15.44 32.62
N ARG A 187 -26.07 -14.31 32.53
CA ARG A 187 -26.66 -13.01 32.22
C ARG A 187 -25.76 -12.13 31.37
N ILE A 188 -26.40 -11.32 30.52
CA ILE A 188 -25.74 -10.26 29.76
C ILE A 188 -26.16 -8.90 30.29
N LEU A 189 -25.19 -8.04 30.58
CA LEU A 189 -25.37 -6.70 31.12
C LEU A 189 -24.79 -5.63 30.18
N ILE A 190 -25.32 -4.41 30.25
CA ILE A 190 -24.63 -3.19 29.79
C ILE A 190 -24.19 -2.39 31.01
N GLY A 191 -22.94 -1.98 31.03
CA GLY A 191 -22.30 -1.33 32.16
C GLY A 191 -21.76 0.05 31.84
N TYR A 192 -21.86 0.94 32.81
CA TYR A 192 -21.15 2.21 32.89
C TYR A 192 -20.36 2.24 34.20
N ASP A 193 -19.09 2.63 34.15
CA ASP A 193 -18.18 2.57 35.32
C ASP A 193 -16.97 3.48 35.11
N GLN A 194 -16.76 4.46 35.98
CA GLN A 194 -15.83 5.57 35.71
C GLN A 194 -15.45 6.42 36.94
N PRO A 195 -14.48 7.36 36.79
CA PRO A 195 -14.20 8.39 37.80
C PRO A 195 -15.40 9.32 38.10
N ALA A 196 -15.27 10.16 39.13
CA ALA A 196 -16.35 11.02 39.62
C ALA A 196 -16.76 12.17 38.66
N ASN A 197 -18.04 12.56 38.72
CA ASN A 197 -18.63 13.79 38.16
C ASN A 197 -18.41 13.99 36.66
N THR A 198 -18.82 13.01 35.88
CA THR A 198 -18.69 13.09 34.42
C THR A 198 -19.96 13.62 33.74
N GLY A 199 -21.05 13.76 34.48
CA GLY A 199 -22.30 14.35 34.01
C GLY A 199 -23.16 13.35 33.24
N THR A 200 -23.92 13.85 32.26
CA THR A 200 -24.82 13.00 31.48
C THR A 200 -24.04 12.10 30.54
N PHE A 201 -24.53 10.89 30.31
CA PHE A 201 -24.05 10.01 29.25
C PHE A 201 -25.23 9.36 28.55
N ARG A 202 -25.08 9.10 27.24
CA ARG A 202 -26.11 8.48 26.43
C ARG A 202 -25.48 7.82 25.20
N GLY A 203 -26.07 6.72 24.75
CA GLY A 203 -25.72 6.10 23.50
C GLY A 203 -26.60 4.90 23.18
N TYR A 204 -26.18 4.14 22.17
CA TYR A 204 -26.87 2.93 21.71
C TYR A 204 -25.91 1.74 21.68
N LEU A 205 -26.45 0.56 21.97
CA LEU A 205 -25.85 -0.75 21.81
C LEU A 205 -26.61 -1.50 20.72
N ASP A 206 -25.90 -2.15 19.82
CA ASP A 206 -26.50 -2.89 18.71
C ASP A 206 -25.69 -4.14 18.34
N ASP A 207 -26.31 -5.03 17.56
CA ASP A 207 -25.70 -6.25 16.98
C ASP A 207 -24.87 -7.05 18.00
N LEU A 208 -25.45 -7.30 19.18
CA LEU A 208 -24.81 -8.03 20.26
C LEU A 208 -24.81 -9.52 19.96
N ALA A 209 -23.62 -10.12 20.00
CA ALA A 209 -23.42 -11.54 19.74
C ALA A 209 -22.47 -12.18 20.76
N VAL A 210 -22.81 -13.40 21.20
CA VAL A 210 -21.92 -14.34 21.89
C VAL A 210 -21.96 -15.63 21.09
N THR A 211 -20.90 -15.87 20.33
CA THR A 211 -20.84 -16.98 19.37
C THR A 211 -19.64 -17.87 19.64
N ALA A 212 -19.78 -19.17 19.37
CA ALA A 212 -18.65 -20.09 19.31
C ALA A 212 -18.14 -20.14 17.87
N ASP A 213 -17.11 -19.37 17.55
CA ASP A 213 -16.53 -19.38 16.21
C ASP A 213 -15.94 -20.77 15.92
N VAL A 214 -16.17 -21.30 14.73
CA VAL A 214 -15.47 -22.52 14.29
C VAL A 214 -14.00 -22.15 14.14
N PRO A 215 -13.06 -22.78 14.88
CA PRO A 215 -11.64 -22.46 14.76
C PRO A 215 -11.21 -22.61 13.30
N ALA A 216 -10.45 -21.63 12.79
CA ALA A 216 -9.85 -21.72 11.47
C ALA A 216 -9.07 -23.03 11.34
N THR A 217 -9.37 -23.81 10.30
CA THR A 217 -8.73 -25.12 10.11
C THR A 217 -7.41 -25.01 9.36
N ARG A 218 -7.17 -23.87 8.71
CA ARG A 218 -6.00 -23.52 7.91
C ARG A 218 -5.77 -22.01 7.88
N LEU A 219 -4.60 -21.59 7.39
CA LEU A 219 -4.18 -20.19 7.41
C LEU A 219 -5.03 -19.33 6.46
N SER A 220 -5.40 -19.86 5.30
CA SER A 220 -6.24 -19.11 4.35
C SER A 220 -7.66 -18.85 4.84
N ASP A 221 -8.14 -19.55 5.88
CA ASP A 221 -9.43 -19.28 6.53
C ASP A 221 -9.37 -18.04 7.44
N LEU A 222 -8.17 -17.64 7.87
CA LEU A 222 -7.93 -16.44 8.67
C LEU A 222 -7.92 -15.16 7.82
N VAL A 223 -7.99 -15.27 6.49
CA VAL A 223 -8.03 -14.10 5.61
C VAL A 223 -9.46 -13.58 5.49
N ASP A 224 -9.69 -12.30 5.76
CA ASP A 224 -10.92 -11.60 5.38
C ASP A 224 -10.62 -10.61 4.24
N THR A 225 -11.16 -10.90 3.06
CA THR A 225 -10.91 -10.07 1.86
C THR A 225 -11.79 -8.83 1.80
N ARG A 226 -12.75 -8.64 2.71
CA ARG A 226 -13.57 -7.41 2.80
C ARG A 226 -12.86 -6.33 3.61
N ARG A 227 -11.78 -6.68 4.30
CA ARG A 227 -10.95 -5.73 5.04
C ARG A 227 -10.46 -4.62 4.10
N GLY A 228 -10.89 -3.40 4.40
CA GLY A 228 -10.60 -2.15 3.68
C GLY A 228 -11.65 -1.71 2.67
N SER A 229 -12.74 -2.45 2.51
CA SER A 229 -13.78 -2.16 1.51
C SER A 229 -14.91 -1.24 1.99
N ASN A 230 -14.86 -0.78 3.26
CA ASN A 230 -15.71 0.31 3.75
C ASN A 230 -15.01 1.66 3.53
N SER A 231 -14.84 1.99 2.26
CA SER A 231 -14.12 3.16 1.79
C SER A 231 -14.90 3.87 0.69
N ASP A 232 -14.69 5.17 0.56
CA ASP A 232 -15.21 5.97 -0.53
C ASP A 232 -14.20 7.06 -0.93
N VAL A 233 -14.54 7.83 -1.97
CA VAL A 233 -13.68 8.90 -2.52
C VAL A 233 -13.27 9.96 -1.50
N SER A 234 -14.02 10.13 -0.42
CA SER A 234 -13.80 11.16 0.59
C SER A 234 -13.02 10.66 1.81
N TYR A 235 -13.00 9.35 2.04
CA TYR A 235 -12.34 8.73 3.18
C TYR A 235 -12.01 7.26 2.93
N SER A 236 -10.74 6.92 3.02
CA SER A 236 -10.22 5.57 2.87
C SER A 236 -10.03 4.85 4.20
N ARG A 237 -10.47 3.60 4.21
CA ARG A 237 -10.12 2.59 5.22
C ARG A 237 -9.36 1.42 4.60
N GLY A 238 -8.80 1.63 3.43
CA GLY A 238 -8.00 0.69 2.64
C GLY A 238 -8.26 0.80 1.14
N ASN A 239 -9.42 1.34 0.72
CA ASN A 239 -9.86 1.41 -0.68
C ASN A 239 -9.70 0.08 -1.43
N THR A 240 -10.06 -1.02 -0.77
CA THR A 240 -9.90 -2.38 -1.30
C THR A 240 -11.24 -2.98 -1.74
N PHE A 241 -11.18 -4.10 -2.46
CA PHE A 241 -12.34 -4.96 -2.75
C PHE A 241 -12.05 -6.43 -2.37
N PRO A 242 -13.09 -7.26 -2.18
CA PRO A 242 -12.95 -8.69 -1.89
C PRO A 242 -12.58 -9.53 -3.12
N GLY A 243 -11.31 -9.49 -3.51
CA GLY A 243 -10.75 -10.27 -4.62
C GLY A 243 -10.35 -11.69 -4.23
N THR A 244 -11.10 -12.69 -4.66
CA THR A 244 -10.66 -14.09 -4.62
C THR A 244 -9.67 -14.35 -5.77
N THR A 245 -8.46 -14.80 -5.46
CA THR A 245 -7.37 -15.01 -6.44
C THR A 245 -6.35 -16.02 -5.93
N VAL A 246 -5.29 -16.28 -6.70
CA VAL A 246 -4.07 -16.96 -6.24
C VAL A 246 -2.97 -15.91 -5.98
N PRO A 247 -1.91 -16.20 -5.21
CA PRO A 247 -0.87 -15.20 -4.94
C PRO A 247 -0.27 -14.63 -6.24
N ASN A 248 -0.26 -13.31 -6.40
CA ASN A 248 0.12 -12.55 -7.60
C ASN A 248 -0.57 -13.02 -8.89
N GLY A 249 -1.82 -13.48 -8.78
CA GLY A 249 -2.56 -14.12 -9.86
C GLY A 249 -2.86 -13.20 -11.04
N PHE A 250 -3.11 -13.79 -12.21
CA PHE A 250 -3.46 -13.07 -13.44
C PHE A 250 -4.81 -12.38 -13.34
N ASN A 251 -5.81 -13.07 -12.77
CA ASN A 251 -7.15 -12.51 -12.57
C ASN A 251 -7.50 -12.37 -11.08
N PHE A 252 -8.31 -11.37 -10.76
CA PHE A 252 -9.13 -11.35 -9.55
C PHE A 252 -10.58 -11.73 -9.88
N TRP A 253 -11.22 -12.44 -8.95
CA TRP A 253 -12.66 -12.74 -9.00
C TRP A 253 -13.35 -12.09 -7.81
N THR A 254 -14.29 -11.19 -8.05
CA THR A 254 -14.87 -10.34 -6.98
C THR A 254 -16.39 -10.18 -7.13
N PRO A 255 -17.17 -10.10 -6.04
CA PRO A 255 -18.53 -9.55 -6.10
C PRO A 255 -18.46 -8.07 -6.51
N VAL A 256 -19.54 -7.60 -7.13
CA VAL A 256 -19.68 -6.21 -7.58
C VAL A 256 -20.98 -5.64 -7.06
N THR A 257 -20.92 -4.58 -6.26
CA THR A 257 -22.09 -3.86 -5.74
C THR A 257 -22.48 -2.68 -6.62
N ASN A 258 -21.56 -2.19 -7.46
CA ASN A 258 -21.81 -1.20 -8.50
C ASN A 258 -21.30 -1.68 -9.88
N GLY A 259 -22.18 -2.35 -10.62
CA GLY A 259 -21.89 -2.91 -11.94
C GLY A 259 -21.69 -1.87 -13.04
N ASN A 260 -21.82 -0.58 -12.75
CA ASN A 260 -21.51 0.52 -13.68
C ASN A 260 -20.19 1.22 -13.34
N SER A 261 -19.41 0.74 -12.37
CA SER A 261 -18.15 1.37 -11.94
C SER A 261 -16.95 0.49 -12.26
N ASP A 262 -15.88 1.13 -12.72
CA ASP A 262 -14.52 0.61 -12.89
C ASP A 262 -13.59 1.22 -11.84
N SER A 263 -14.11 1.57 -10.65
CA SER A 263 -13.36 2.29 -9.62
C SER A 263 -13.76 1.81 -8.21
N TRP A 264 -14.99 2.00 -7.76
CA TRP A 264 -15.48 1.37 -6.51
C TRP A 264 -16.41 0.20 -6.85
N LEU A 265 -15.79 -0.93 -7.20
CA LEU A 265 -16.51 -2.15 -7.62
C LEU A 265 -17.39 -2.72 -6.51
N TYR A 266 -16.90 -2.67 -5.28
CA TYR A 266 -17.54 -3.20 -4.08
C TYR A 266 -17.49 -2.16 -2.96
N GLN A 267 -18.61 -1.98 -2.26
CA GLN A 267 -18.67 -1.20 -1.03
C GLN A 267 -19.28 -2.05 0.07
N TYR A 268 -18.63 -2.09 1.25
CA TYR A 268 -19.11 -2.89 2.37
C TYR A 268 -20.54 -2.52 2.75
N ASN A 269 -20.87 -1.23 2.87
CA ASN A 269 -22.21 -0.80 3.30
C ASN A 269 -23.30 -0.98 2.23
N ALA A 270 -22.98 -1.53 1.05
CA ALA A 270 -23.99 -1.80 0.03
C ALA A 270 -24.85 -3.01 0.44
N THR A 271 -26.18 -2.87 0.32
CA THR A 271 -27.14 -3.93 0.65
C THR A 271 -27.54 -4.78 -0.55
N THR A 272 -26.96 -4.50 -1.71
CA THR A 272 -27.25 -5.23 -2.95
C THR A 272 -25.98 -5.56 -3.72
N VAL A 273 -25.94 -6.75 -4.30
CA VAL A 273 -24.94 -7.19 -5.27
C VAL A 273 -25.54 -7.16 -6.67
N GLN A 274 -24.78 -6.66 -7.63
CA GLN A 274 -25.18 -6.48 -9.04
C GLN A 274 -24.52 -7.49 -9.98
N GLY A 275 -23.51 -8.22 -9.52
CA GLY A 275 -22.86 -9.30 -10.26
C GLY A 275 -21.60 -9.82 -9.59
N PHE A 276 -20.91 -10.70 -10.28
CA PHE A 276 -19.57 -11.20 -9.98
C PHE A 276 -18.68 -10.94 -11.19
N ALA A 277 -17.48 -10.41 -10.97
CA ALA A 277 -16.61 -9.98 -12.06
C ALA A 277 -15.26 -10.68 -12.04
N VAL A 278 -14.69 -10.84 -13.23
CA VAL A 278 -13.24 -10.84 -13.39
C VAL A 278 -12.75 -9.39 -13.37
N SER A 279 -11.69 -9.12 -12.61
CA SER A 279 -11.14 -7.77 -12.39
C SER A 279 -9.62 -7.79 -12.39
N HIS A 280 -9.02 -6.66 -12.74
CA HIS A 280 -7.59 -6.39 -12.69
C HIS A 280 -7.30 -5.04 -12.01
N GLU A 281 -8.26 -4.49 -11.28
CA GLU A 281 -8.15 -3.18 -10.63
C GLU A 281 -7.04 -3.18 -9.58
N PRO A 282 -6.03 -2.30 -9.67
CA PRO A 282 -5.02 -2.16 -8.63
C PRO A 282 -5.43 -1.21 -7.51
N SER A 283 -6.26 -0.20 -7.83
CA SER A 283 -6.83 0.75 -6.88
C SER A 283 -8.01 1.48 -7.55
N PRO A 284 -8.96 2.03 -6.79
CA PRO A 284 -10.07 2.80 -7.36
C PRO A 284 -9.59 4.04 -8.16
N TRP A 285 -8.40 4.56 -7.86
CA TRP A 285 -7.84 5.75 -8.52
C TRP A 285 -7.29 5.47 -9.91
N ILE A 286 -6.75 4.27 -10.12
CA ILE A 286 -6.34 3.78 -11.43
C ILE A 286 -7.54 3.24 -12.21
N GLY A 287 -8.42 2.56 -11.48
CA GLY A 287 -9.59 1.87 -11.97
C GLY A 287 -9.28 0.54 -12.63
N ASP A 288 -10.36 -0.20 -12.90
CA ASP A 288 -10.33 -1.51 -13.54
C ASP A 288 -10.11 -1.42 -15.05
N TYR A 289 -9.73 -2.54 -15.64
CA TYR A 289 -9.68 -2.75 -17.07
C TYR A 289 -10.10 -4.16 -17.44
N ALA A 290 -10.70 -4.29 -18.63
CA ALA A 290 -11.19 -5.53 -19.21
C ALA A 290 -12.11 -6.35 -18.29
N GLN A 291 -12.99 -5.66 -17.56
CA GLN A 291 -13.93 -6.27 -16.63
C GLN A 291 -15.09 -6.97 -17.36
N LEU A 292 -15.36 -8.24 -17.00
CA LEU A 292 -16.55 -8.99 -17.42
C LEU A 292 -17.33 -9.44 -16.19
N GLN A 293 -18.63 -9.16 -16.19
CA GLN A 293 -19.56 -9.47 -15.11
C GLN A 293 -20.46 -10.66 -15.46
N VAL A 294 -20.76 -11.46 -14.45
CA VAL A 294 -21.67 -12.60 -14.47
C VAL A 294 -22.70 -12.43 -13.36
N MET A 295 -23.99 -12.58 -13.67
CA MET A 295 -25.04 -12.53 -12.66
C MET A 295 -26.06 -13.67 -12.87
N PRO A 296 -26.19 -14.62 -11.93
CA PRO A 296 -27.25 -15.62 -11.95
C PRO A 296 -28.57 -15.01 -11.44
N THR A 297 -29.67 -15.27 -12.14
CA THR A 297 -31.02 -14.78 -11.79
C THR A 297 -32.09 -15.84 -12.04
N THR A 298 -33.29 -15.64 -11.48
CA THR A 298 -34.48 -16.45 -11.77
C THR A 298 -35.58 -15.62 -12.43
N GLY A 299 -36.37 -16.26 -13.29
CA GLY A 299 -37.56 -15.68 -13.92
C GLY A 299 -37.25 -14.83 -15.16
N SER A 300 -37.79 -13.60 -15.18
CA SER A 300 -37.63 -12.69 -16.31
C SER A 300 -36.18 -12.26 -16.50
N ILE A 301 -35.78 -12.07 -17.75
CA ILE A 301 -34.43 -11.64 -18.11
C ILE A 301 -34.26 -10.17 -17.69
N LYS A 302 -33.43 -9.92 -16.68
CA LYS A 302 -33.06 -8.59 -16.20
C LYS A 302 -31.59 -8.37 -16.47
N THR A 303 -31.26 -7.35 -17.27
CA THR A 303 -29.91 -7.22 -17.83
C THR A 303 -29.15 -6.00 -17.32
N THR A 304 -29.79 -4.87 -17.06
CA THR A 304 -29.09 -3.72 -16.47
C THR A 304 -28.69 -4.01 -15.02
N PRO A 305 -27.56 -3.46 -14.52
CA PRO A 305 -27.12 -3.65 -13.13
C PRO A 305 -28.23 -3.38 -12.10
N ASP A 306 -28.97 -2.28 -12.26
CA ASP A 306 -30.07 -1.92 -11.36
C ASP A 306 -31.26 -2.88 -11.42
N ALA A 307 -31.60 -3.41 -12.60
CA ALA A 307 -32.71 -4.35 -12.74
C ALA A 307 -32.35 -5.72 -12.18
N ARG A 308 -31.10 -6.16 -12.37
CA ARG A 308 -30.64 -7.51 -11.98
C ARG A 308 -30.18 -7.63 -10.54
N LYS A 309 -30.00 -6.53 -9.81
CA LYS A 309 -29.48 -6.56 -8.44
C LYS A 309 -30.25 -7.50 -7.52
N SER A 310 -29.53 -8.13 -6.60
CA SER A 310 -30.10 -8.91 -5.51
C SER A 310 -29.74 -8.27 -4.18
N THR A 311 -30.67 -8.27 -3.24
CA THR A 311 -30.34 -8.08 -1.83
C THR A 311 -29.43 -9.21 -1.34
N PHE A 312 -28.53 -8.91 -0.43
CA PHE A 312 -27.66 -9.87 0.27
C PHE A 312 -27.33 -9.33 1.67
N SER A 313 -26.72 -10.16 2.52
CA SER A 313 -26.25 -9.78 3.86
C SER A 313 -24.87 -10.34 4.14
N HIS A 314 -24.04 -9.60 4.90
CA HIS A 314 -22.71 -10.08 5.31
C HIS A 314 -22.76 -11.31 6.22
N GLY A 315 -23.87 -11.53 6.93
CA GLY A 315 -24.09 -12.74 7.73
C GLY A 315 -24.17 -14.02 6.90
N ASN A 316 -24.51 -13.92 5.61
CA ASN A 316 -24.50 -15.03 4.64
C ASN A 316 -23.34 -14.96 3.66
N GLU A 317 -22.38 -14.06 3.90
CA GLU A 317 -21.23 -13.81 3.03
C GLU A 317 -19.96 -14.41 3.64
N VAL A 318 -19.25 -15.21 2.85
CA VAL A 318 -17.92 -15.71 3.17
C VAL A 318 -16.97 -15.16 2.13
N ALA A 319 -15.95 -14.42 2.56
CA ALA A 319 -15.00 -13.74 1.69
C ALA A 319 -13.56 -14.09 2.11
N ARG A 320 -12.96 -15.05 1.41
CA ARG A 320 -11.61 -15.59 1.66
C ARG A 320 -10.74 -15.44 0.42
N ALA A 321 -9.42 -15.52 0.60
CA ALA A 321 -8.46 -15.38 -0.50
C ALA A 321 -8.72 -16.37 -1.66
N HIS A 322 -9.18 -17.58 -1.35
CA HIS A 322 -9.36 -18.71 -2.26
C HIS A 322 -10.83 -19.06 -2.54
N TYR A 323 -11.77 -18.38 -1.88
CA TYR A 323 -13.19 -18.74 -1.92
C TYR A 323 -14.08 -17.57 -1.53
N TYR A 324 -15.11 -17.34 -2.34
CA TYR A 324 -16.19 -16.43 -2.00
C TYR A 324 -17.55 -17.15 -2.09
N LYS A 325 -18.46 -16.83 -1.17
CA LYS A 325 -19.85 -17.29 -1.16
C LYS A 325 -20.78 -16.18 -0.68
N THR A 326 -21.94 -16.04 -1.31
CA THR A 326 -23.04 -15.21 -0.80
C THR A 326 -24.42 -15.75 -1.17
N ARG A 327 -25.45 -15.30 -0.45
CA ARG A 327 -26.85 -15.57 -0.77
C ARG A 327 -27.45 -14.39 -1.53
N LEU A 328 -28.05 -14.67 -2.68
CA LEU A 328 -28.82 -13.74 -3.48
C LEU A 328 -30.31 -13.84 -3.10
N ASP A 329 -30.72 -13.11 -2.07
CA ASP A 329 -32.06 -13.25 -1.47
C ASP A 329 -33.19 -12.94 -2.44
N THR A 330 -33.00 -11.97 -3.35
CA THR A 330 -34.01 -11.63 -4.36
C THR A 330 -34.33 -12.80 -5.30
N TYR A 331 -33.36 -13.71 -5.52
CA TYR A 331 -33.50 -14.83 -6.44
C TYR A 331 -33.54 -16.20 -5.76
N GLY A 332 -33.29 -16.27 -4.45
CA GLY A 332 -33.14 -17.53 -3.72
C GLY A 332 -31.93 -18.36 -4.16
N ILE A 333 -30.89 -17.73 -4.71
CA ILE A 333 -29.71 -18.39 -5.26
C ILE A 333 -28.54 -18.30 -4.26
N THR A 334 -27.83 -19.40 -4.03
CA THR A 334 -26.51 -19.34 -3.37
C THR A 334 -25.44 -19.30 -4.47
N ALA A 335 -24.56 -18.30 -4.45
CA ALA A 335 -23.49 -18.14 -5.42
C ALA A 335 -22.13 -18.35 -4.76
N GLU A 336 -21.27 -19.12 -5.40
CA GLU A 336 -19.92 -19.46 -4.94
C GLU A 336 -18.90 -19.24 -6.07
N MET A 337 -17.67 -18.83 -5.75
CA MET A 337 -16.56 -18.75 -6.71
C MET A 337 -15.21 -19.11 -6.09
N SER A 338 -14.36 -19.78 -6.87
CA SER A 338 -12.97 -20.08 -6.54
C SER A 338 -12.05 -19.90 -7.76
N PRO A 339 -10.80 -19.46 -7.54
CA PRO A 339 -9.92 -19.01 -8.62
C PRO A 339 -8.88 -20.08 -8.99
N THR A 340 -8.32 -19.91 -10.17
CA THR A 340 -6.97 -20.37 -10.54
C THR A 340 -6.17 -19.13 -10.97
N ASP A 341 -5.09 -19.25 -11.74
CA ASP A 341 -4.32 -18.09 -12.19
C ASP A 341 -5.09 -17.34 -13.29
N HIS A 342 -5.37 -18.04 -14.40
CA HIS A 342 -6.04 -17.49 -15.59
C HIS A 342 -7.53 -17.82 -15.67
N ALA A 343 -8.04 -18.67 -14.77
CA ALA A 343 -9.43 -19.12 -14.77
C ALA A 343 -10.11 -19.01 -13.40
N GLY A 344 -11.42 -19.22 -13.39
CA GLY A 344 -12.26 -19.28 -12.20
C GLY A 344 -13.45 -20.19 -12.43
N VAL A 345 -13.93 -20.79 -11.34
CA VAL A 345 -15.12 -21.64 -11.34
C VAL A 345 -16.16 -21.01 -10.44
N MET A 346 -17.35 -20.77 -10.99
CA MET A 346 -18.52 -20.32 -10.26
C MET A 346 -19.53 -21.46 -10.15
N ARG A 347 -20.18 -21.58 -8.99
CA ARG A 347 -21.24 -22.56 -8.72
C ARG A 347 -22.47 -21.84 -8.20
N PHE A 348 -23.62 -22.11 -8.81
CA PHE A 348 -24.90 -21.48 -8.48
C PHE A 348 -25.92 -22.53 -8.08
N GLN A 349 -26.41 -22.47 -6.84
CA GLN A 349 -27.51 -23.31 -6.38
C GLN A 349 -28.83 -22.59 -6.61
N TYR A 350 -29.66 -23.10 -7.51
CA TYR A 350 -30.95 -22.48 -7.87
C TYR A 350 -32.12 -23.06 -7.05
N PRO A 351 -33.17 -22.26 -6.78
CA PRO A 351 -34.38 -22.77 -6.12
C PRO A 351 -35.22 -23.62 -7.08
N ALA A 352 -36.09 -24.46 -6.51
CA ALA A 352 -36.98 -25.37 -7.25
C ALA A 352 -37.87 -24.68 -8.29
N GLY A 353 -38.00 -25.29 -9.48
CA GLY A 353 -38.98 -24.89 -10.48
C GLY A 353 -38.74 -23.51 -11.11
N SER A 354 -37.52 -22.99 -11.01
CA SER A 354 -37.17 -21.66 -11.51
C SER A 354 -36.80 -21.67 -13.01
N GLU A 355 -37.18 -20.59 -13.72
CA GLU A 355 -36.56 -20.26 -15.02
C GLU A 355 -35.18 -19.66 -14.76
N SER A 356 -34.14 -20.49 -14.80
CA SER A 356 -32.79 -20.10 -14.40
C SER A 356 -32.01 -19.43 -15.53
N VAL A 357 -31.40 -18.29 -15.21
CA VAL A 357 -30.68 -17.43 -16.17
C VAL A 357 -29.28 -17.13 -15.62
N ILE A 358 -28.31 -17.04 -16.52
CA ILE A 358 -27.03 -16.39 -16.27
C ILE A 358 -26.89 -15.24 -17.28
N VAL A 359 -26.68 -14.04 -16.75
CA VAL A 359 -26.39 -12.83 -17.53
C VAL A 359 -24.89 -12.62 -17.57
N PHE A 360 -24.37 -12.34 -18.77
CA PHE A 360 -23.01 -11.88 -19.01
C PHE A 360 -23.06 -10.44 -19.48
N ASP A 361 -22.25 -9.59 -18.88
CA ASP A 361 -22.30 -8.16 -19.12
C ASP A 361 -20.92 -7.52 -19.01
N THR A 362 -20.75 -6.42 -19.70
CA THR A 362 -19.55 -5.59 -19.60
C THR A 362 -19.87 -4.33 -18.84
N ILE A 363 -18.84 -3.69 -18.28
CA ILE A 363 -19.02 -2.32 -17.83
C ILE A 363 -19.39 -1.43 -19.02
N ASP A 364 -20.34 -0.51 -18.81
CA ASP A 364 -20.79 0.53 -19.73
C ASP A 364 -21.21 0.04 -21.17
N LYS A 365 -21.14 0.92 -22.19
CA LYS A 365 -21.48 0.62 -23.61
C LYS A 365 -20.26 0.31 -24.48
N VAL A 366 -19.12 0.01 -23.88
CA VAL A 366 -17.83 -0.20 -24.56
C VAL A 366 -17.84 -1.44 -25.46
N GLY A 367 -16.90 -1.48 -26.40
CA GLY A 367 -16.77 -2.52 -27.41
C GLY A 367 -16.37 -3.89 -26.86
N GLY A 368 -16.68 -4.93 -27.64
CA GLY A 368 -16.43 -6.32 -27.32
C GLY A 368 -17.38 -7.22 -28.08
N SER A 369 -17.34 -8.51 -27.82
CA SER A 369 -18.27 -9.49 -28.37
C SER A 369 -18.47 -10.63 -27.39
N ILE A 370 -19.70 -11.12 -27.28
CA ILE A 370 -20.03 -12.37 -26.59
C ILE A 370 -20.79 -13.24 -27.59
N THR A 371 -20.32 -14.47 -27.77
CA THR A 371 -20.93 -15.48 -28.63
C THR A 371 -21.28 -16.71 -27.79
N VAL A 372 -22.52 -17.19 -27.92
CA VAL A 372 -22.99 -18.40 -27.25
C VAL A 372 -23.20 -19.51 -28.27
N ASN A 373 -22.60 -20.68 -28.01
CA ASN A 373 -22.92 -21.91 -28.72
C ASN A 373 -23.68 -22.85 -27.78
N ALA A 374 -25.01 -22.87 -27.92
CA ALA A 374 -25.89 -23.65 -27.07
C ALA A 374 -25.63 -25.18 -27.15
N GLY A 375 -25.31 -25.67 -28.35
CA GLY A 375 -25.04 -27.10 -28.58
C GLY A 375 -23.74 -27.57 -27.90
N ALA A 376 -22.71 -26.74 -27.94
CA ALA A 376 -21.42 -27.00 -27.30
C ALA A 376 -21.39 -26.58 -25.82
N ARG A 377 -22.41 -25.85 -25.33
CA ARG A 377 -22.47 -25.24 -24.00
C ARG A 377 -21.28 -24.31 -23.71
N THR A 378 -20.85 -23.58 -24.73
CA THR A 378 -19.72 -22.65 -24.65
C THR A 378 -20.15 -21.20 -24.82
N ILE A 379 -19.48 -20.30 -24.11
CA ILE A 379 -19.61 -18.86 -24.20
C ILE A 379 -18.22 -18.29 -24.41
N THR A 380 -17.99 -17.59 -25.50
CA THR A 380 -16.65 -17.07 -25.86
C THR A 380 -16.75 -15.63 -26.32
N GLY A 381 -15.68 -14.87 -26.16
CA GLY A 381 -15.71 -13.48 -26.57
C GLY A 381 -14.44 -12.70 -26.28
N TYR A 382 -14.57 -11.38 -26.37
CA TYR A 382 -13.54 -10.43 -25.99
C TYR A 382 -14.13 -9.11 -25.51
N LEU A 383 -13.32 -8.33 -24.79
CA LEU A 383 -13.66 -7.08 -24.13
C LEU A 383 -12.65 -6.01 -24.53
N ASP A 384 -13.12 -4.80 -24.86
CA ASP A 384 -12.28 -3.65 -25.22
C ASP A 384 -12.46 -2.49 -24.21
N HIS A 385 -12.34 -2.73 -22.91
CA HIS A 385 -12.50 -1.70 -21.88
C HIS A 385 -11.17 -1.36 -21.21
N LYS A 386 -10.59 -0.21 -21.55
CA LYS A 386 -9.28 0.29 -21.06
C LYS A 386 -8.14 -0.72 -21.25
N GLY A 387 -6.96 -0.24 -21.67
CA GLY A 387 -5.82 -1.13 -21.90
C GLY A 387 -6.02 -2.18 -23.02
N PRO A 388 -5.25 -3.28 -23.01
CA PRO A 388 -5.32 -4.32 -24.02
C PRO A 388 -6.64 -5.11 -24.03
N ARG A 389 -7.01 -5.62 -25.21
CA ARG A 389 -8.14 -6.53 -25.37
C ARG A 389 -7.96 -7.79 -24.54
N LEU A 390 -8.97 -8.15 -23.74
CA LEU A 390 -9.04 -9.42 -23.04
C LEU A 390 -10.00 -10.36 -23.76
N TYR A 391 -9.57 -11.59 -24.01
CA TYR A 391 -10.37 -12.67 -24.56
C TYR A 391 -10.84 -13.58 -23.43
N PHE A 392 -12.01 -14.19 -23.57
CA PHE A 392 -12.50 -15.16 -22.61
C PHE A 392 -13.15 -16.39 -23.27
N SER A 393 -13.14 -17.50 -22.54
CA SER A 393 -13.79 -18.75 -22.91
C SER A 393 -14.41 -19.38 -21.66
N ALA A 394 -15.68 -19.76 -21.75
CA ALA A 394 -16.43 -20.33 -20.65
C ALA A 394 -17.28 -21.53 -21.08
N THR A 395 -17.52 -22.45 -20.13
CA THR A 395 -18.39 -23.62 -20.29
C THR A 395 -19.38 -23.70 -19.14
N VAL A 396 -20.61 -24.12 -19.44
CA VAL A 396 -21.64 -24.43 -18.43
C VAL A 396 -21.98 -25.92 -18.45
N ASP A 397 -22.11 -26.54 -17.27
CA ASP A 397 -22.41 -27.98 -17.16
C ASP A 397 -23.87 -28.32 -17.49
N LYS A 398 -24.76 -27.32 -17.51
CA LYS A 398 -26.17 -27.46 -17.84
C LYS A 398 -26.49 -27.21 -19.30
N ALA A 399 -27.47 -27.96 -19.85
CA ALA A 399 -27.94 -27.77 -21.22
C ALA A 399 -28.63 -26.40 -21.38
N ILE A 400 -28.13 -25.58 -22.32
CA ILE A 400 -28.67 -24.27 -22.64
C ILE A 400 -29.95 -24.44 -23.47
N THR A 401 -31.09 -23.98 -22.95
CA THR A 401 -32.40 -24.08 -23.60
C THR A 401 -32.78 -22.84 -24.39
N ALA A 402 -32.26 -21.67 -24.02
CA ALA A 402 -32.41 -20.43 -24.77
C ALA A 402 -31.22 -19.48 -24.52
N THR A 403 -30.99 -18.57 -25.46
CA THR A 403 -29.94 -17.56 -25.41
C THR A 403 -30.44 -16.25 -26.01
N GLY A 404 -29.85 -15.13 -25.62
CA GLY A 404 -30.11 -13.87 -26.32
C GLY A 404 -29.04 -12.82 -26.09
N THR A 405 -29.02 -11.84 -27.00
CA THR A 405 -28.17 -10.65 -26.95
C THR A 405 -29.07 -9.43 -26.74
N VAL A 406 -28.59 -8.42 -26.01
CA VAL A 406 -29.36 -7.20 -25.78
C VAL A 406 -28.83 -6.05 -26.63
N SER A 407 -29.69 -5.46 -27.46
CA SER A 407 -29.35 -4.27 -28.26
C SER A 407 -29.46 -2.99 -27.44
N GLY A 408 -28.49 -2.09 -27.55
CA GLY A 408 -28.53 -0.75 -26.93
C GLY A 408 -28.08 -0.69 -25.46
N GLN A 409 -27.79 -1.84 -24.87
CA GLN A 409 -26.95 -2.02 -23.68
C GLN A 409 -25.53 -2.36 -24.19
N GLY A 410 -24.51 -2.44 -23.32
CA GLY A 410 -23.16 -2.81 -23.74
C GLY A 410 -23.08 -4.22 -24.35
N VAL A 411 -21.94 -4.89 -24.23
CA VAL A 411 -21.85 -6.28 -24.71
C VAL A 411 -22.53 -7.19 -23.69
N THR A 412 -23.87 -7.26 -23.78
CA THR A 412 -24.71 -7.99 -22.84
C THR A 412 -25.37 -9.19 -23.52
N SER A 413 -25.19 -10.37 -22.92
CA SER A 413 -25.80 -11.63 -23.38
C SER A 413 -26.34 -12.42 -22.20
N TRP A 414 -27.26 -13.34 -22.47
CA TRP A 414 -27.80 -14.23 -21.44
C TRP A 414 -28.01 -15.63 -21.97
N ILE A 415 -27.92 -16.60 -21.06
CA ILE A 415 -28.27 -17.99 -21.30
C ILE A 415 -29.34 -18.43 -20.31
N ARG A 416 -30.20 -19.35 -20.73
CA ARG A 416 -31.27 -19.92 -19.92
C ARG A 416 -31.19 -21.43 -19.94
N PHE A 417 -31.57 -22.04 -18.82
CA PHE A 417 -31.63 -23.49 -18.64
C PHE A 417 -32.68 -23.84 -17.58
N ALA A 418 -33.13 -25.10 -17.57
CA ALA A 418 -34.13 -25.59 -16.61
C ALA A 418 -33.45 -26.27 -15.42
N THR A 419 -33.73 -25.84 -14.18
CA THR A 419 -33.13 -26.43 -12.96
C THR A 419 -34.15 -27.15 -12.08
N ALA A 420 -33.75 -28.29 -11.51
CA ALA A 420 -34.47 -28.92 -10.41
C ALA A 420 -34.24 -28.16 -9.08
N ALA A 421 -34.98 -28.54 -8.03
CA ALA A 421 -34.77 -28.03 -6.68
C ALA A 421 -33.34 -28.25 -6.21
N ASP A 422 -32.70 -27.17 -5.74
CA ASP A 422 -31.34 -27.16 -5.20
C ASP A 422 -30.27 -27.68 -6.17
N GLU A 423 -30.58 -27.73 -7.48
CA GLU A 423 -29.64 -28.13 -8.51
C GLU A 423 -28.51 -27.09 -8.59
N GLN A 424 -27.27 -27.59 -8.56
CA GLN A 424 -26.08 -26.78 -8.72
C GLN A 424 -25.70 -26.71 -10.20
N VAL A 425 -25.52 -25.49 -10.72
CA VAL A 425 -25.02 -25.23 -12.06
C VAL A 425 -23.63 -24.63 -11.97
N THR A 426 -22.68 -25.21 -12.69
CA THR A 426 -21.27 -24.80 -12.68
C THR A 426 -20.93 -24.05 -13.97
N LEU A 427 -20.38 -22.85 -13.81
CA LEU A 427 -19.76 -22.06 -14.88
C LEU A 427 -18.24 -22.06 -14.68
N LYS A 428 -17.49 -22.58 -15.65
CA LYS A 428 -16.03 -22.51 -15.68
C LYS A 428 -15.62 -21.47 -16.71
N MET A 429 -14.74 -20.53 -16.37
CA MET A 429 -14.34 -19.43 -17.25
C MET A 429 -12.85 -19.15 -17.13
N ALA A 430 -12.17 -18.92 -18.26
CA ALA A 430 -10.80 -18.45 -18.31
C ALA A 430 -10.64 -17.27 -19.25
N THR A 431 -9.58 -16.50 -19.04
CA THR A 431 -9.23 -15.30 -19.80
C THR A 431 -7.84 -15.42 -20.44
N SER A 432 -7.55 -14.55 -21.41
CA SER A 432 -6.26 -14.46 -22.11
C SER A 432 -6.11 -13.08 -22.74
N TYR A 433 -4.90 -12.51 -22.76
CA TYR A 433 -4.60 -11.31 -23.56
C TYR A 433 -4.15 -11.65 -24.99
N ILE A 434 -4.01 -12.94 -25.33
CA ILE A 434 -3.50 -13.40 -26.63
C ILE A 434 -4.66 -13.72 -27.59
N SER A 435 -5.60 -14.60 -27.20
CA SER A 435 -6.72 -15.00 -28.07
C SER A 435 -7.79 -15.83 -27.34
N VAL A 436 -8.96 -16.01 -27.97
CA VAL A 436 -9.99 -16.98 -27.51
C VAL A 436 -9.46 -18.42 -27.47
N ALA A 437 -8.62 -18.79 -28.44
CA ALA A 437 -8.01 -20.11 -28.48
C ALA A 437 -7.09 -20.32 -27.28
N GLN A 438 -6.32 -19.30 -26.91
CA GLN A 438 -5.48 -19.35 -25.72
C GLN A 438 -6.31 -19.31 -24.42
N ALA A 439 -7.37 -18.51 -24.32
CA ALA A 439 -8.29 -18.56 -23.18
C ALA A 439 -8.88 -19.97 -22.98
N THR A 440 -9.23 -20.65 -24.08
CA THR A 440 -9.70 -22.04 -24.04
C THR A 440 -8.61 -23.00 -23.58
N ALA A 441 -7.36 -22.78 -24.00
CA ALA A 441 -6.20 -23.54 -23.53
C ALA A 441 -5.95 -23.34 -22.02
N ASN A 442 -6.00 -22.10 -21.52
CA ASN A 442 -5.87 -21.77 -20.09
C ASN A 442 -6.94 -22.51 -19.28
N LEU A 443 -8.20 -22.48 -19.73
CA LEU A 443 -9.30 -23.20 -19.07
C LEU A 443 -9.03 -24.71 -18.99
N SER A 444 -8.51 -25.30 -20.08
CA SER A 444 -8.18 -26.73 -20.11
C SER A 444 -6.97 -27.08 -19.25
N GLN A 445 -5.97 -26.21 -19.18
CA GLN A 445 -4.73 -26.43 -18.42
C GLN A 445 -4.96 -26.34 -16.92
N GLU A 446 -5.73 -25.34 -16.47
CA GLU A 446 -5.86 -25.04 -15.03
C GLU A 446 -7.06 -25.73 -14.40
N VAL A 447 -8.19 -25.79 -15.10
CA VAL A 447 -9.44 -26.35 -14.58
C VAL A 447 -9.72 -27.73 -15.19
N GLY A 448 -9.79 -27.83 -16.52
CA GLY A 448 -10.13 -29.08 -17.21
C GLY A 448 -11.33 -29.82 -16.58
N ALA A 449 -11.12 -31.08 -16.20
CA ALA A 449 -12.14 -31.92 -15.57
C ALA A 449 -12.31 -31.71 -14.05
N LYS A 450 -11.53 -30.83 -13.41
CA LYS A 450 -11.62 -30.59 -11.96
C LYS A 450 -13.01 -30.11 -11.53
N SER A 451 -13.41 -30.48 -10.32
CA SER A 451 -14.61 -29.96 -9.65
C SER A 451 -14.36 -28.58 -9.06
N PHE A 452 -15.44 -27.88 -8.70
CA PHE A 452 -15.37 -26.62 -7.94
C PHE A 452 -14.53 -26.78 -6.67
N ASP A 453 -14.82 -27.82 -5.87
CA ASP A 453 -14.15 -28.02 -4.58
C ASP A 453 -12.65 -28.34 -4.78
N SER A 454 -12.25 -29.05 -5.84
CA SER A 454 -10.83 -29.28 -6.15
C SER A 454 -10.10 -27.97 -6.44
N VAL A 455 -10.70 -27.07 -7.23
CA VAL A 455 -10.12 -25.75 -7.53
C VAL A 455 -10.01 -24.92 -6.26
N ARG A 456 -11.03 -24.94 -5.40
CA ARG A 456 -11.01 -24.27 -4.09
C ARG A 456 -9.86 -24.77 -3.21
N GLU A 457 -9.70 -26.08 -3.08
CA GLU A 457 -8.66 -26.67 -2.24
C GLU A 457 -7.24 -26.39 -2.78
N GLU A 458 -7.05 -26.41 -4.10
CA GLU A 458 -5.77 -26.06 -4.73
C GLU A 458 -5.42 -24.58 -4.52
N ALA A 459 -6.38 -23.67 -4.68
CA ALA A 459 -6.19 -22.25 -4.38
C ALA A 459 -5.89 -22.01 -2.89
N ALA A 460 -6.58 -22.72 -1.99
CA ALA A 460 -6.31 -22.68 -0.55
C ALA A 460 -4.87 -23.14 -0.25
N ALA A 461 -4.40 -24.23 -0.87
CA ALA A 461 -3.06 -24.75 -0.68
C ALA A 461 -1.96 -23.75 -1.15
N LEU A 462 -2.19 -23.01 -2.25
CA LEU A 462 -1.28 -21.96 -2.69
C LEU A 462 -1.17 -20.82 -1.67
N TRP A 463 -2.31 -20.41 -1.10
CA TRP A 463 -2.32 -19.41 -0.04
C TRP A 463 -1.72 -19.92 1.25
N ASP A 464 -2.08 -21.12 1.71
CA ASP A 464 -1.50 -21.72 2.92
C ASP A 464 0.03 -21.85 2.81
N SER A 465 0.55 -22.19 1.63
CA SER A 465 2.00 -22.23 1.38
C SER A 465 2.64 -20.84 1.44
N THR A 466 1.93 -19.80 1.01
CA THR A 466 2.42 -18.42 1.03
C THR A 466 2.36 -17.86 2.45
N LEU A 467 1.18 -17.90 3.08
CA LEU A 467 0.91 -17.44 4.44
C LEU A 467 1.76 -18.20 5.46
N GLY A 468 1.96 -19.51 5.25
CA GLY A 468 2.77 -20.39 6.10
C GLY A 468 4.28 -20.08 6.10
N LYS A 469 4.75 -19.16 5.25
CA LYS A 469 6.10 -18.61 5.35
C LYS A 469 6.31 -17.85 6.66
N VAL A 470 5.23 -17.41 7.32
CA VAL A 470 5.29 -16.84 8.66
C VAL A 470 4.29 -17.53 9.59
N ARG A 471 4.79 -18.08 10.69
CA ARG A 471 3.98 -18.65 11.78
C ARG A 471 3.99 -17.72 12.98
N ILE A 472 2.81 -17.32 13.44
CA ILE A 472 2.63 -16.48 14.63
C ILE A 472 2.10 -17.34 15.78
N ASP A 473 2.77 -17.29 16.92
CA ASP A 473 2.38 -18.02 18.14
C ASP A 473 1.92 -17.06 19.24
N GLY A 474 0.91 -17.48 20.01
CA GLY A 474 0.43 -16.73 21.18
C GLY A 474 -0.33 -15.45 20.83
N ALA A 475 -0.90 -15.36 19.62
CA ALA A 475 -1.77 -14.26 19.20
C ALA A 475 -3.26 -14.62 19.36
N THR A 476 -4.11 -13.60 19.52
CA THR A 476 -5.57 -13.75 19.47
C THR A 476 -6.04 -14.00 18.03
N THR A 477 -7.23 -14.57 17.85
CA THR A 477 -7.82 -14.80 16.52
C THR A 477 -7.87 -13.52 15.69
N ASP A 478 -8.29 -12.40 16.28
CA ASP A 478 -8.33 -11.11 15.58
C ASP A 478 -6.96 -10.64 15.08
N ARG A 479 -5.91 -10.83 15.91
CA ARG A 479 -4.53 -10.51 15.52
C ARG A 479 -4.03 -11.44 14.42
N LEU A 480 -4.42 -12.71 14.43
CA LEU A 480 -4.12 -13.65 13.35
C LEU A 480 -4.84 -13.25 12.05
N VAL A 481 -6.12 -12.87 12.13
CA VAL A 481 -6.88 -12.37 10.97
C VAL A 481 -6.23 -11.12 10.40
N THR A 482 -5.87 -10.16 11.25
CA THR A 482 -5.17 -8.94 10.83
C THR A 482 -3.84 -9.27 10.17
N PHE A 483 -3.01 -10.13 10.77
CA PHE A 483 -1.70 -10.50 10.23
C PHE A 483 -1.82 -11.20 8.87
N TYR A 484 -2.63 -12.25 8.78
CA TYR A 484 -2.75 -13.04 7.55
C TYR A 484 -3.54 -12.33 6.45
N SER A 485 -4.46 -11.42 6.79
CA SER A 485 -5.12 -10.57 5.80
C SER A 485 -4.17 -9.52 5.21
N ASN A 486 -3.29 -8.91 6.01
CA ASN A 486 -2.21 -8.07 5.50
C ASN A 486 -1.24 -8.89 4.62
N MET A 487 -0.87 -10.09 5.06
CA MET A 487 0.01 -10.95 4.26
C MET A 487 -0.65 -11.36 2.93
N TYR A 488 -1.97 -11.60 2.89
CA TYR A 488 -2.71 -11.81 1.65
C TYR A 488 -2.63 -10.60 0.71
N ARG A 489 -2.94 -9.38 1.21
CA ARG A 489 -2.89 -8.14 0.41
C ARG A 489 -1.48 -7.86 -0.13
N ALA A 490 -0.46 -8.06 0.70
CA ALA A 490 0.93 -7.92 0.32
C ALA A 490 1.40 -8.89 -0.76
N PHE A 491 0.62 -9.94 -1.09
CA PHE A 491 0.90 -10.92 -2.15
C PHE A 491 -0.19 -10.93 -3.24
N MET A 492 -1.05 -9.90 -3.33
CA MET A 492 -1.99 -9.75 -4.45
C MET A 492 -1.33 -9.14 -5.69
N TYR A 493 -0.39 -8.20 -5.51
CA TYR A 493 0.24 -7.40 -6.57
C TYR A 493 1.76 -7.50 -6.55
N PRO A 494 2.48 -7.38 -7.67
CA PRO A 494 1.97 -7.23 -9.04
C PRO A 494 1.24 -8.48 -9.53
N ASN A 495 0.46 -8.34 -10.59
CA ASN A 495 -0.26 -9.46 -11.22
C ASN A 495 0.57 -10.08 -12.34
N ASN A 496 0.55 -11.42 -12.45
CA ASN A 496 1.08 -12.14 -13.62
C ASN A 496 0.30 -11.71 -14.89
N MET A 497 1.01 -11.51 -16.00
CA MET A 497 0.40 -11.27 -17.33
C MET A 497 0.86 -12.31 -18.37
N SER A 498 1.48 -13.39 -17.91
CA SER A 498 2.10 -14.43 -18.75
C SER A 498 1.29 -15.71 -18.73
N GLU A 499 1.12 -16.30 -19.91
CA GLU A 499 0.32 -17.48 -20.19
C GLU A 499 1.21 -18.61 -20.73
N THR A 500 0.75 -19.87 -20.63
CA THR A 500 1.46 -21.02 -21.22
C THR A 500 0.88 -21.37 -22.59
N VAL A 501 1.61 -21.00 -23.65
CA VAL A 501 1.23 -21.21 -25.05
C VAL A 501 2.05 -22.37 -25.63
N ASN A 502 1.40 -23.51 -25.87
CA ASN A 502 2.06 -24.72 -26.39
C ASN A 502 3.30 -25.16 -25.59
N GLY A 503 3.23 -25.05 -24.25
CA GLY A 503 4.33 -25.41 -23.34
C GLY A 503 5.42 -24.36 -23.18
N VAL A 504 5.31 -23.21 -23.85
CA VAL A 504 6.23 -22.07 -23.72
C VAL A 504 5.51 -20.92 -23.01
N ARG A 505 6.17 -20.30 -22.04
CA ARG A 505 5.62 -19.11 -21.39
C ARG A 505 5.70 -17.91 -22.32
N ARG A 506 4.58 -17.23 -22.52
CA ARG A 506 4.46 -16.04 -23.37
C ARG A 506 3.58 -15.00 -22.73
N TYR A 507 3.70 -13.75 -23.16
CA TYR A 507 2.83 -12.67 -22.71
C TYR A 507 2.49 -11.73 -23.86
N PHE A 508 1.33 -11.09 -23.79
CA PHE A 508 1.02 -9.93 -24.61
C PHE A 508 1.55 -8.68 -23.88
N SER A 509 2.48 -7.97 -24.52
CA SER A 509 3.11 -6.78 -23.95
C SER A 509 2.20 -5.55 -24.09
N PRO A 510 1.79 -4.90 -22.99
CA PRO A 510 1.03 -3.65 -23.05
C PRO A 510 1.90 -2.44 -23.47
N TYR A 511 3.20 -2.65 -23.72
CA TYR A 511 4.17 -1.59 -24.02
C TYR A 511 4.48 -1.44 -25.51
N ASP A 512 4.39 -2.53 -26.29
CA ASP A 512 4.60 -2.55 -27.74
C ASP A 512 3.48 -3.27 -28.52
N ASN A 513 2.45 -3.79 -27.82
CA ASN A 513 1.31 -4.52 -28.38
C ASN A 513 1.70 -5.78 -29.18
N GLN A 514 2.75 -6.49 -28.74
CA GLN A 514 3.22 -7.73 -29.36
C GLN A 514 3.24 -8.88 -28.36
N VAL A 515 3.20 -10.11 -28.88
CA VAL A 515 3.38 -11.33 -28.08
C VAL A 515 4.86 -11.69 -28.04
N HIS A 516 5.39 -11.90 -26.84
CA HIS A 516 6.79 -12.25 -26.60
C HIS A 516 6.89 -13.55 -25.80
N ASP A 517 8.04 -14.22 -25.91
CA ASP A 517 8.41 -15.32 -25.01
C ASP A 517 8.94 -14.75 -23.68
N GLY A 518 8.67 -15.43 -22.56
CA GLY A 518 9.13 -15.03 -21.23
C GLY A 518 7.98 -14.68 -20.29
N GLN A 519 8.27 -13.92 -19.22
CA GLN A 519 7.29 -13.46 -18.24
C GLN A 519 7.08 -11.94 -18.24
N MET A 520 5.90 -11.52 -17.81
CA MET A 520 5.49 -10.13 -17.63
C MET A 520 4.64 -10.02 -16.37
N TYR A 521 4.84 -8.93 -15.64
CA TYR A 521 4.06 -8.56 -14.46
C TYR A 521 3.60 -7.10 -14.59
N VAL A 522 2.39 -6.82 -14.13
CA VAL A 522 1.72 -5.51 -14.24
C VAL A 522 1.02 -5.12 -12.94
N ASN A 523 0.32 -3.99 -12.91
CA ASN A 523 -0.46 -3.52 -11.75
C ASN A 523 0.42 -3.26 -10.51
N ASN A 524 1.35 -2.32 -10.63
CA ASN A 524 2.27 -1.97 -9.55
C ASN A 524 2.70 -0.51 -9.60
N GLY A 525 2.56 0.17 -8.48
CA GLY A 525 3.20 1.44 -8.16
C GLY A 525 4.51 1.23 -7.41
N PHE A 526 5.65 1.55 -8.00
CA PHE A 526 6.92 1.41 -7.29
C PHE A 526 7.13 2.49 -6.23
N TRP A 527 6.49 3.65 -6.39
CA TRP A 527 6.52 4.71 -5.37
C TRP A 527 5.97 4.20 -4.02
N ASP A 528 4.94 3.35 -4.08
CA ASP A 528 4.36 2.67 -2.93
C ASP A 528 5.23 1.48 -2.52
N THR A 529 5.32 0.49 -3.41
CA THR A 529 5.74 -0.88 -3.10
C THR A 529 7.24 -1.06 -2.83
N ALA A 530 8.11 -0.17 -3.32
CA ALA A 530 9.56 -0.30 -3.13
C ALA A 530 9.98 -0.21 -1.65
N ARG A 531 9.12 0.35 -0.80
CA ARG A 531 9.40 0.63 0.61
C ARG A 531 9.37 -0.62 1.47
N ALA A 532 8.34 -1.45 1.32
CA ALA A 532 8.18 -2.64 2.14
C ALA A 532 7.80 -3.90 1.34
N VAL A 533 7.03 -3.81 0.25
CA VAL A 533 6.56 -4.99 -0.49
C VAL A 533 7.72 -5.75 -1.15
N TRP A 534 8.54 -5.06 -1.94
CA TRP A 534 9.70 -5.70 -2.60
C TRP A 534 10.74 -6.25 -1.61
N PRO A 535 11.07 -5.55 -0.50
CA PRO A 535 11.86 -6.14 0.58
C PRO A 535 11.21 -7.37 1.23
N LEU A 536 9.88 -7.41 1.36
CA LEU A 536 9.15 -8.55 1.92
C LEU A 536 9.26 -9.77 0.99
N TYR A 537 9.05 -9.56 -0.31
CA TYR A 537 9.26 -10.59 -1.32
C TYR A 537 10.69 -11.11 -1.31
N THR A 538 11.66 -10.22 -1.25
CA THR A 538 13.09 -10.58 -1.21
C THR A 538 13.42 -11.46 0.01
N LEU A 539 12.77 -11.23 1.15
CA LEU A 539 12.97 -12.02 2.36
C LEU A 539 12.24 -13.37 2.30
N LEU A 540 10.95 -13.36 1.93
CA LEU A 540 10.07 -14.52 2.06
C LEU A 540 10.04 -15.40 0.82
N SER A 541 10.21 -14.82 -0.36
CA SER A 541 10.07 -15.47 -1.67
C SER A 541 11.10 -14.97 -2.70
N PRO A 542 12.43 -15.03 -2.42
CA PRO A 542 13.46 -14.46 -3.29
C PRO A 542 13.44 -15.01 -4.72
N THR A 543 13.11 -16.29 -4.91
CA THR A 543 13.01 -16.88 -6.26
C THR A 543 11.89 -16.21 -7.06
N ARG A 544 10.69 -16.09 -6.48
CA ARG A 544 9.56 -15.40 -7.12
C ARG A 544 9.85 -13.91 -7.33
N THR A 545 10.58 -13.28 -6.42
CA THR A 545 11.00 -11.87 -6.54
C THR A 545 11.79 -11.65 -7.82
N GLY A 546 12.79 -12.49 -8.10
CA GLY A 546 13.57 -12.40 -9.33
C GLY A 546 12.70 -12.57 -10.58
N GLU A 547 11.79 -13.55 -10.58
CA GLU A 547 10.85 -13.76 -11.69
C GLU A 547 9.98 -12.52 -11.97
N MET A 548 9.42 -11.90 -10.91
CA MET A 548 8.60 -10.70 -11.01
C MET A 548 9.39 -9.49 -11.51
N LEU A 549 10.60 -9.26 -10.96
CA LEU A 549 11.48 -8.18 -11.39
C LEU A 549 11.91 -8.34 -12.85
N ASP A 550 12.17 -9.56 -13.31
CA ASP A 550 12.51 -9.83 -14.70
C ASP A 550 11.34 -9.50 -15.65
N GLY A 551 10.09 -9.64 -15.20
CA GLY A 551 8.92 -9.15 -15.93
C GLY A 551 8.96 -7.63 -16.16
N PHE A 552 9.35 -6.85 -15.17
CA PHE A 552 9.55 -5.40 -15.33
C PHE A 552 10.80 -5.04 -16.15
N VAL A 553 11.82 -5.90 -16.16
CA VAL A 553 12.95 -5.76 -17.10
C VAL A 553 12.49 -6.03 -18.53
N ASN A 554 11.56 -6.97 -18.74
CA ASN A 554 10.94 -7.19 -20.04
C ASN A 554 10.08 -6.00 -20.47
N ALA A 555 9.40 -5.33 -19.55
CA ALA A 555 8.74 -4.04 -19.83
C ALA A 555 9.73 -2.98 -20.35
N TYR A 556 10.94 -2.90 -19.78
CA TYR A 556 12.02 -2.07 -20.32
C TYR A 556 12.46 -2.49 -21.72
N LYS A 557 12.64 -3.79 -21.97
CA LYS A 557 13.04 -4.31 -23.29
C LYS A 557 11.99 -4.03 -24.36
N ASN A 558 10.70 -4.12 -24.02
CA ASN A 558 9.59 -3.91 -24.96
C ASN A 558 9.24 -2.42 -25.15
N GLY A 559 9.24 -1.64 -24.07
CA GLY A 559 8.80 -0.23 -24.10
C GLY A 559 9.92 0.82 -24.05
N GLY A 560 11.17 0.41 -23.84
CA GLY A 560 12.35 1.25 -23.73
C GLY A 560 12.56 1.91 -22.35
N TRP A 561 11.61 1.73 -21.42
CA TRP A 561 11.62 2.26 -20.05
C TRP A 561 10.94 1.28 -19.09
N THR A 562 11.49 1.09 -17.90
CA THR A 562 10.75 0.40 -16.82
C THR A 562 9.62 1.32 -16.34
N PRO A 563 8.37 0.83 -16.20
CA PRO A 563 7.27 1.67 -15.72
C PRO A 563 7.50 2.11 -14.28
N ARG A 564 7.23 3.39 -13.98
CA ARG A 564 7.13 3.88 -12.59
C ARG A 564 5.85 3.36 -11.92
N TRP A 565 4.78 3.39 -12.69
CA TRP A 565 3.47 2.87 -12.38
C TRP A 565 2.94 2.11 -13.60
N SER A 566 2.38 0.92 -13.35
CA SER A 566 1.79 0.04 -14.39
C SER A 566 0.34 -0.29 -14.07
N GLY A 567 -0.55 -0.21 -15.07
CA GLY A 567 -1.94 -0.65 -14.97
C GLY A 567 -2.71 -0.73 -16.30
N PRO A 568 -2.43 -1.69 -17.19
CA PRO A 568 -1.25 -2.56 -17.22
C PRO A 568 -0.05 -1.92 -17.95
N GLY A 569 -0.29 -0.94 -18.83
CA GLY A 569 0.74 -0.19 -19.53
C GLY A 569 1.33 0.94 -18.68
N TYR A 570 2.02 1.90 -19.30
CA TYR A 570 2.54 3.08 -18.59
C TYR A 570 1.42 3.99 -18.07
N ILE A 571 1.47 4.36 -16.79
CA ILE A 571 0.59 5.38 -16.20
C ILE A 571 1.43 6.57 -15.73
N ASP A 572 0.95 7.78 -16.01
CA ASP A 572 1.62 9.01 -15.55
C ASP A 572 1.12 9.48 -14.18
N ILE A 573 1.43 8.72 -13.13
CA ILE A 573 1.04 9.02 -11.75
C ILE A 573 2.23 8.85 -10.81
N MET A 574 2.16 9.51 -9.65
CA MET A 574 3.18 9.58 -8.61
C MET A 574 4.57 10.05 -9.09
N VAL A 575 5.55 10.01 -8.19
CA VAL A 575 6.90 10.54 -8.39
C VAL A 575 7.98 9.47 -8.23
N GLY A 576 9.23 9.82 -8.54
CA GLY A 576 10.37 8.93 -8.35
C GLY A 576 10.46 7.78 -9.37
N THR A 577 11.59 7.10 -9.40
CA THR A 577 11.83 5.92 -10.26
C THR A 577 12.15 4.72 -9.38
N ASN A 578 11.28 4.47 -8.40
CA ASN A 578 11.53 3.57 -7.27
C ASN A 578 11.68 2.09 -7.64
N GLN A 579 11.42 1.70 -8.89
CA GLN A 579 11.90 0.42 -9.43
C GLN A 579 13.43 0.27 -9.31
N ASP A 580 14.17 1.38 -9.35
CA ASP A 580 15.61 1.45 -9.15
C ASP A 580 15.99 0.87 -7.77
N LEU A 581 15.23 1.21 -6.73
CA LEU A 581 15.41 0.67 -5.39
C LEU A 581 15.04 -0.81 -5.32
N ALA A 582 13.92 -1.23 -5.92
CA ALA A 582 13.50 -2.63 -5.91
C ALA A 582 14.55 -3.56 -6.57
N PHE A 583 15.11 -3.18 -7.72
CA PHE A 583 16.18 -3.93 -8.37
C PHE A 583 17.46 -3.98 -7.52
N ALA A 584 17.89 -2.84 -6.99
CA ALA A 584 19.09 -2.77 -6.16
C ALA A 584 18.94 -3.58 -4.87
N ASP A 585 17.82 -3.44 -4.16
CA ASP A 585 17.53 -4.12 -2.89
C ASP A 585 17.54 -5.64 -3.05
N ALA A 586 16.82 -6.16 -4.05
CA ALA A 586 16.80 -7.59 -4.37
C ALA A 586 18.21 -8.10 -4.69
N TYR A 587 18.97 -7.37 -5.50
CA TYR A 587 20.34 -7.76 -5.85
C TYR A 587 21.27 -7.75 -4.64
N VAL A 588 21.33 -6.68 -3.84
CA VAL A 588 22.25 -6.68 -2.69
C VAL A 588 21.90 -7.73 -1.63
N LYS A 589 20.65 -8.21 -1.61
CA LYS A 589 20.17 -9.30 -0.74
C LYS A 589 20.27 -10.71 -1.34
N GLY A 590 20.78 -10.86 -2.56
CA GLY A 590 21.14 -12.17 -3.13
C GLY A 590 20.21 -12.71 -4.22
N VAL A 591 19.17 -11.98 -4.63
CA VAL A 591 18.32 -12.37 -5.76
C VAL A 591 19.08 -12.14 -7.07
N ARG A 592 19.22 -13.17 -7.91
CA ARG A 592 20.04 -13.14 -9.14
C ARG A 592 19.33 -13.65 -10.38
N ASN A 593 18.14 -14.24 -10.24
CA ASN A 593 17.38 -14.86 -11.32
C ASN A 593 16.52 -13.85 -12.10
N PHE A 594 17.13 -12.73 -12.49
CA PHE A 594 16.59 -11.72 -13.41
C PHE A 594 17.75 -11.11 -14.20
N ASP A 595 17.47 -10.47 -15.34
CA ASP A 595 18.49 -9.77 -16.12
C ASP A 595 18.89 -8.45 -15.45
N TYR A 596 19.67 -8.55 -14.37
CA TYR A 596 20.11 -7.43 -13.55
C TYR A 596 21.03 -6.45 -14.30
N ARG A 597 21.61 -6.85 -15.44
CA ARG A 597 22.39 -5.95 -16.30
C ARG A 597 21.47 -5.05 -17.11
N ALA A 598 20.41 -5.61 -17.70
CA ALA A 598 19.37 -4.80 -18.34
C ALA A 598 18.60 -3.94 -17.32
N ALA A 599 18.35 -4.48 -16.11
CA ALA A 599 17.80 -3.68 -15.02
C ALA A 599 18.69 -2.47 -14.70
N TYR A 600 20.00 -2.67 -14.50
CA TYR A 600 20.93 -1.58 -14.25
C TYR A 600 20.99 -0.57 -15.42
N ALA A 601 20.98 -1.04 -16.68
CA ALA A 601 20.92 -0.15 -17.84
C ALA A 601 19.64 0.72 -17.82
N SER A 602 18.50 0.15 -17.44
CA SER A 602 17.24 0.90 -17.28
C SER A 602 17.33 1.96 -16.16
N MET A 603 18.01 1.64 -15.06
CA MET A 603 18.21 2.56 -13.93
C MET A 603 19.11 3.74 -14.32
N VAL A 604 20.22 3.47 -15.02
CA VAL A 604 21.10 4.52 -15.55
C VAL A 604 20.33 5.41 -16.53
N LYS A 605 19.50 4.82 -17.39
CA LYS A 605 18.64 5.59 -18.30
C LYS A 605 17.67 6.51 -17.54
N ASN A 606 17.01 6.03 -16.50
CA ASN A 606 16.16 6.84 -15.61
C ASN A 606 16.89 8.06 -15.05
N ALA A 607 18.15 7.88 -14.64
CA ALA A 607 18.93 8.90 -13.92
C ALA A 607 19.79 9.80 -14.80
N ALA A 608 19.89 9.50 -16.12
CA ALA A 608 20.80 10.18 -17.03
C ALA A 608 20.20 10.63 -18.36
N VAL A 609 18.99 10.21 -18.72
CA VAL A 609 18.40 10.44 -20.05
C VAL A 609 17.09 11.22 -19.95
N TYR A 610 16.98 12.29 -20.74
CA TYR A 610 15.74 13.04 -20.87
C TYR A 610 14.68 12.27 -21.67
N SER A 611 13.45 12.25 -21.15
CA SER A 611 12.26 11.78 -21.85
C SER A 611 11.28 12.93 -22.04
N SER A 612 10.73 13.07 -23.25
CA SER A 612 9.62 14.00 -23.52
C SER A 612 8.25 13.46 -23.08
N SER A 613 8.18 12.19 -22.68
CA SER A 613 6.97 11.54 -22.18
C SER A 613 6.89 11.62 -20.66
N GLY A 614 5.77 12.09 -20.12
CA GLY A 614 5.58 12.21 -18.67
C GLY A 614 5.60 10.86 -17.93
N SER A 615 5.07 9.79 -18.51
CA SER A 615 5.03 8.48 -17.86
C SER A 615 6.36 7.71 -17.88
N ARG A 616 7.45 8.30 -18.39
CA ARG A 616 8.74 7.62 -18.62
C ARG A 616 9.91 8.40 -18.05
N GLY A 617 10.77 7.70 -17.30
CA GLY A 617 11.98 8.28 -16.70
C GLY A 617 11.69 9.28 -15.58
N ARG A 618 12.71 10.06 -15.22
CA ARG A 618 12.61 11.12 -14.20
C ARG A 618 12.19 12.43 -14.83
N LYS A 619 11.11 13.01 -14.32
CA LYS A 619 10.58 14.28 -14.83
C LYS A 619 11.38 15.46 -14.24
N GLY A 620 11.76 16.42 -15.06
CA GLY A 620 12.64 17.54 -14.65
C GLY A 620 14.13 17.21 -14.75
N ILE A 621 14.50 16.02 -15.25
CA ILE A 621 15.89 15.57 -15.39
C ILE A 621 16.72 16.44 -16.34
N GLU A 622 16.05 17.10 -17.29
CA GLU A 622 16.67 18.01 -18.24
C GLU A 622 17.37 19.20 -17.59
N VAL A 623 17.07 19.50 -16.32
CA VAL A 623 17.75 20.53 -15.51
C VAL A 623 18.27 19.99 -14.19
N SER A 624 17.61 19.00 -13.59
CA SER A 624 17.91 18.57 -12.21
C SER A 624 19.26 17.88 -12.08
N THR A 625 19.75 17.27 -13.16
CA THR A 625 21.09 16.68 -13.23
C THR A 625 22.18 17.71 -12.94
N PHE A 626 22.02 18.93 -13.47
CA PHE A 626 23.00 20.01 -13.39
C PHE A 626 22.77 20.88 -12.15
N LYS A 627 21.49 21.21 -11.85
CA LYS A 627 21.13 22.02 -10.68
C LYS A 627 21.16 21.28 -9.35
N ARG A 628 21.24 19.95 -9.36
CA ARG A 628 21.23 19.08 -8.16
C ARG A 628 19.93 19.11 -7.37
N TYR A 629 18.84 19.54 -8.00
CA TYR A 629 17.46 19.45 -7.53
C TYR A 629 16.51 19.75 -8.71
N VAL A 630 15.27 19.25 -8.63
CA VAL A 630 14.20 19.66 -9.56
C VAL A 630 13.71 21.06 -9.15
N PRO A 631 13.75 22.07 -10.03
CA PRO A 631 13.21 23.39 -9.69
C PRO A 631 11.68 23.44 -9.73
N THR A 632 11.06 24.16 -8.79
CA THR A 632 9.60 24.31 -8.69
C THR A 632 8.98 25.05 -9.90
N ASP A 633 9.68 26.05 -10.45
CA ASP A 633 9.25 26.79 -11.64
C ASP A 633 9.36 25.97 -12.94
N VAL A 634 10.12 24.87 -12.90
CA VAL A 634 10.17 23.88 -13.99
C VAL A 634 9.07 22.85 -13.81
N ARG A 635 8.88 22.38 -12.57
CA ARG A 635 7.92 21.32 -12.29
C ARG A 635 7.38 21.37 -10.85
N GLY A 636 6.06 21.15 -10.69
CA GLY A 636 5.45 20.86 -9.39
C GLY A 636 5.94 19.52 -8.81
N GLU A 637 5.64 19.28 -7.53
CA GLU A 637 6.11 18.12 -6.75
C GLU A 637 7.65 18.02 -6.70
N SER A 638 8.32 19.15 -6.91
CA SER A 638 9.77 19.21 -7.16
C SER A 638 10.62 18.70 -6.01
N ALA A 639 10.21 18.95 -4.77
CA ALA A 639 10.92 18.42 -3.60
C ALA A 639 10.75 16.91 -3.54
N SER A 640 9.53 16.37 -3.73
CA SER A 640 9.29 14.93 -3.79
C SER A 640 10.13 14.25 -4.87
N TRP A 641 10.20 14.80 -6.08
CA TRP A 641 11.10 14.26 -7.13
C TRP A 641 12.56 14.23 -6.71
N THR A 642 13.07 15.35 -6.17
CA THR A 642 14.48 15.44 -5.75
C THR A 642 14.80 14.45 -4.63
N LEU A 643 13.90 14.32 -3.65
CA LEU A 643 14.08 13.48 -2.47
C LEU A 643 13.99 11.99 -2.82
N GLU A 644 13.04 11.60 -3.67
CA GLU A 644 12.95 10.22 -4.19
C GLU A 644 14.14 9.89 -5.08
N ASP A 645 14.57 10.80 -5.95
CA ASP A 645 15.73 10.60 -6.81
C ASP A 645 17.02 10.39 -6.01
N ALA A 646 17.18 11.05 -4.86
CA ALA A 646 18.32 10.82 -3.97
C ALA A 646 18.33 9.38 -3.41
N ASN A 647 17.16 8.83 -3.05
CA ASN A 647 17.04 7.42 -2.65
C ASN A 647 17.34 6.48 -3.84
N ASN A 648 16.76 6.76 -5.01
CA ASN A 648 16.98 5.95 -6.21
C ASN A 648 18.46 5.93 -6.61
N ASN A 649 19.15 7.07 -6.54
CA ASN A 649 20.59 7.19 -6.79
C ASN A 649 21.43 6.36 -5.81
N PHE A 650 21.00 6.21 -4.55
CA PHE A 650 21.64 5.27 -3.63
C PHE A 650 21.50 3.82 -4.13
N GLY A 651 20.32 3.41 -4.60
CA GLY A 651 20.11 2.11 -5.24
C GLY A 651 21.03 1.89 -6.45
N LEU A 652 21.13 2.88 -7.35
CA LEU A 652 22.07 2.85 -8.49
C LEU A 652 23.52 2.70 -8.03
N ALA A 653 23.93 3.42 -7.00
CA ALA A 653 25.28 3.35 -6.47
C ALA A 653 25.60 1.95 -5.92
N GLN A 654 24.67 1.37 -5.15
CA GLN A 654 24.85 0.03 -4.57
C GLN A 654 24.93 -1.05 -5.63
N LEU A 655 24.00 -1.06 -6.60
CA LEU A 655 24.02 -2.05 -7.68
C LEU A 655 25.23 -1.84 -8.61
N GLY A 656 25.53 -0.59 -8.97
CA GLY A 656 26.69 -0.26 -9.79
C GLY A 656 28.00 -0.74 -9.16
N LYS A 657 28.19 -0.50 -7.86
CA LYS A 657 29.34 -1.00 -7.10
C LYS A 657 29.40 -2.52 -7.11
N ALA A 658 28.27 -3.19 -6.91
CA ALA A 658 28.21 -4.65 -6.90
C ALA A 658 28.44 -5.29 -8.28
N LEU A 659 28.21 -4.54 -9.37
CA LEU A 659 28.46 -4.96 -10.76
C LEU A 659 29.83 -4.53 -11.32
N GLY A 660 30.58 -3.71 -10.58
CA GLY A 660 31.89 -3.19 -10.99
C GLY A 660 31.84 -1.92 -11.84
N PHE A 661 30.70 -1.22 -11.91
CA PHE A 661 30.56 0.08 -12.57
C PHE A 661 31.00 1.20 -11.62
N THR A 662 32.30 1.28 -11.33
CA THR A 662 32.84 2.11 -10.25
C THR A 662 32.67 3.62 -10.45
N GLU A 663 32.73 4.11 -11.68
CA GLU A 663 32.54 5.54 -11.98
C GLU A 663 31.09 5.96 -11.79
N ASP A 664 30.15 5.22 -12.38
CA ASP A 664 28.72 5.42 -12.18
C ASP A 664 28.36 5.32 -10.69
N ALA A 665 28.88 4.32 -9.99
CA ALA A 665 28.65 4.16 -8.57
C ALA A 665 29.10 5.38 -7.75
N ALA A 666 30.29 5.92 -8.02
CA ALA A 666 30.78 7.12 -7.33
C ALA A 666 29.98 8.39 -7.69
N TYR A 667 29.51 8.51 -8.93
CA TYR A 667 28.67 9.63 -9.35
C TYR A 667 27.29 9.59 -8.69
N PHE A 668 26.63 8.42 -8.70
CA PHE A 668 25.31 8.27 -8.09
C PHE A 668 25.37 8.25 -6.55
N GLU A 669 26.46 7.78 -5.94
CA GLU A 669 26.67 7.93 -4.48
C GLU A 669 26.75 9.40 -4.08
N ASN A 670 27.42 10.23 -4.89
CA ASN A 670 27.44 11.68 -4.68
C ASN A 670 26.05 12.31 -4.88
N ARG A 671 25.31 11.93 -5.94
CA ARG A 671 23.94 12.44 -6.18
C ARG A 671 22.92 11.94 -5.15
N ALA A 672 23.20 10.85 -4.43
CA ALA A 672 22.37 10.41 -3.32
C ALA A 672 22.38 11.41 -2.14
N LEU A 673 23.32 12.37 -2.13
CA LEU A 673 23.40 13.47 -1.15
C LEU A 673 22.63 14.73 -1.59
N ASP A 674 22.07 14.77 -2.81
CA ASP A 674 21.41 15.96 -3.37
C ASP A 674 20.18 16.42 -2.54
N TYR A 675 19.62 15.55 -1.70
CA TYR A 675 18.55 15.89 -0.75
C TYR A 675 18.93 17.07 0.16
N ALA A 676 20.22 17.20 0.50
CA ALA A 676 20.74 18.27 1.35
C ALA A 676 20.54 19.66 0.73
N ASN A 677 20.45 19.75 -0.60
CA ASN A 677 20.23 21.01 -1.31
C ASN A 677 18.86 21.62 -1.04
N LEU A 678 17.89 20.82 -0.59
CA LEU A 678 16.53 21.28 -0.27
C LEU A 678 16.34 21.61 1.22
N TYR A 679 17.33 21.38 2.07
CA TYR A 679 17.22 21.68 3.49
C TYR A 679 17.40 23.19 3.78
N SER A 680 16.38 23.81 4.37
CA SER A 680 16.40 25.20 4.81
C SER A 680 16.64 25.24 6.32
N ALA A 681 17.87 25.57 6.73
CA ALA A 681 18.23 25.67 8.15
C ALA A 681 17.43 26.75 8.91
N SER A 682 16.99 27.82 8.23
CA SER A 682 16.21 28.91 8.85
C SER A 682 14.80 28.50 9.24
N THR A 683 14.20 27.56 8.51
CA THR A 683 12.87 27.01 8.82
C THR A 683 12.95 25.65 9.53
N GLY A 684 14.07 24.93 9.36
CA GLY A 684 14.26 23.56 9.86
C GLY A 684 13.50 22.51 9.05
N PHE A 685 13.21 22.77 7.77
CA PHE A 685 12.45 21.88 6.88
C PHE A 685 13.09 21.76 5.50
N PHE A 686 12.74 20.69 4.79
CA PHE A 686 12.97 20.56 3.35
C PHE A 686 11.93 21.39 2.59
N ARG A 687 12.35 22.09 1.52
CA ARG A 687 11.51 23.07 0.79
C ARG A 687 11.86 23.11 -0.68
N GLY A 688 10.89 23.45 -1.53
CA GLY A 688 11.12 23.65 -2.97
C GLY A 688 11.97 24.89 -3.28
N LYS A 689 12.79 24.80 -4.34
CA LYS A 689 13.63 25.89 -4.87
C LYS A 689 13.28 26.20 -6.32
N GLN A 690 13.43 27.46 -6.71
CA GLN A 690 13.32 27.92 -8.08
C GLN A 690 14.63 27.69 -8.85
N SER A 691 14.59 27.85 -10.18
CA SER A 691 15.75 27.63 -11.06
C SER A 691 16.92 28.57 -10.80
N ASN A 692 16.64 29.73 -10.21
CA ASN A 692 17.64 30.73 -9.79
C ASN A 692 18.21 30.48 -8.38
N GLY A 693 17.82 29.39 -7.71
CA GLY A 693 18.29 29.02 -6.38
C GLY A 693 17.48 29.60 -5.20
N SER A 694 16.52 30.50 -5.44
CA SER A 694 15.70 31.03 -4.34
C SER A 694 14.68 30.00 -3.85
N TRP A 695 14.33 30.03 -2.56
CA TRP A 695 13.22 29.22 -2.04
C TRP A 695 11.90 29.63 -2.70
N ARG A 696 10.97 28.68 -2.87
CA ARG A 696 9.62 28.95 -3.43
C ARG A 696 8.86 29.98 -2.58
N THR A 697 8.96 29.85 -1.27
CA THR A 697 8.31 30.73 -0.29
C THR A 697 9.35 31.53 0.50
N ALA A 698 9.00 32.74 0.93
CA ALA A 698 9.79 33.44 1.94
C ALA A 698 9.63 32.75 3.31
N ASP A 699 10.63 32.83 4.18
CA ASP A 699 10.59 32.18 5.50
C ASP A 699 9.38 32.62 6.34
N SER A 700 9.00 33.89 6.28
CA SER A 700 7.83 34.44 6.97
C SER A 700 6.48 33.95 6.44
N ALA A 701 6.46 33.38 5.23
CA ALA A 701 5.26 32.83 4.59
C ALA A 701 5.26 31.29 4.58
N PHE A 702 6.31 30.65 5.09
CA PHE A 702 6.43 29.21 5.10
C PHE A 702 5.47 28.57 6.11
N LYS A 703 4.73 27.57 5.66
CA LYS A 703 3.77 26.82 6.48
C LYS A 703 4.07 25.33 6.37
N PRO A 704 4.52 24.67 7.46
CA PRO A 704 4.95 23.28 7.40
C PRO A 704 3.78 22.29 7.22
N ASN A 705 2.54 22.74 7.41
CA ASN A 705 1.31 21.97 7.21
C ASN A 705 0.56 22.30 5.91
N GLU A 706 1.19 23.04 4.98
CA GLU A 706 0.65 23.29 3.65
C GLU A 706 1.01 22.15 2.71
N TRP A 707 -0.01 21.42 2.26
CA TRP A 707 0.14 20.25 1.39
C TRP A 707 0.29 20.65 -0.08
N GLY A 708 0.99 19.82 -0.85
CA GLY A 708 1.13 20.00 -2.29
C GLY A 708 2.28 20.95 -2.67
N TYR A 709 2.13 21.63 -3.80
CA TYR A 709 3.13 22.47 -4.46
C TYR A 709 4.42 21.72 -4.80
N GLU A 710 5.40 21.70 -3.89
CA GLU A 710 6.66 20.97 -4.06
C GLU A 710 6.59 19.53 -3.51
N PHE A 711 5.53 19.15 -2.79
CA PHE A 711 5.36 17.81 -2.23
C PHE A 711 4.18 17.07 -2.86
N THR A 712 4.35 15.79 -3.12
CA THR A 712 3.29 14.84 -3.47
C THR A 712 2.69 14.27 -2.19
N GLU A 713 1.36 14.31 -2.10
CA GLU A 713 0.52 13.71 -1.05
C GLU A 713 1.00 14.02 0.38
N GLY A 714 1.49 15.23 0.56
CA GLY A 714 1.98 15.64 1.86
C GLY A 714 2.38 17.08 1.94
N ALA A 715 2.86 17.42 3.13
CA ALA A 715 3.37 18.72 3.51
C ALA A 715 4.84 18.57 3.97
N PRO A 716 5.57 19.69 4.20
CA PRO A 716 6.92 19.63 4.77
C PRO A 716 7.04 18.78 6.05
N TRP A 717 5.99 18.66 6.86
CA TRP A 717 5.97 17.75 8.01
C TRP A 717 6.16 16.28 7.67
N HIS A 718 5.69 15.82 6.51
CA HIS A 718 5.77 14.40 6.12
C HIS A 718 7.14 14.02 5.57
N TYR A 719 7.89 15.02 5.11
CA TYR A 719 9.23 14.90 4.57
C TYR A 719 10.30 15.40 5.54
N VAL A 720 10.13 15.22 6.86
CA VAL A 720 11.17 15.57 7.86
C VAL A 720 12.35 14.61 7.86
N THR A 721 12.17 13.37 7.41
CA THR A 721 13.25 12.38 7.31
C THR A 721 13.31 11.74 5.91
N PRO A 722 13.42 12.52 4.83
CA PRO A 722 13.16 12.01 3.48
C PRO A 722 14.35 11.22 2.90
N ALA A 723 15.49 11.18 3.59
CA ALA A 723 16.71 10.55 3.11
C ALA A 723 17.16 9.37 4.01
N PRO A 724 16.39 8.27 4.08
CA PRO A 724 16.77 7.10 4.87
C PRO A 724 18.07 6.43 4.40
N GLN A 725 18.55 6.71 3.19
CA GLN A 725 19.89 6.31 2.73
C GLN A 725 21.03 6.98 3.52
N ASP A 726 20.78 8.17 4.08
CA ASP A 726 21.79 8.97 4.81
C ASP A 726 21.30 9.57 6.15
N PRO A 727 20.96 8.72 7.13
CA PRO A 727 20.50 9.11 8.45
C PRO A 727 21.49 10.00 9.23
N GLN A 728 22.80 9.72 9.15
CA GLN A 728 23.82 10.53 9.80
C GLN A 728 23.94 11.89 9.12
N GLY A 729 23.83 11.97 7.79
CA GLY A 729 23.77 13.25 7.09
C GLY A 729 22.55 14.08 7.50
N MET A 730 21.37 13.46 7.61
CA MET A 730 20.18 14.12 8.15
C MET A 730 20.37 14.58 9.60
N ALA A 731 20.96 13.75 10.45
CA ALA A 731 21.29 14.16 11.82
C ALA A 731 22.20 15.40 11.81
N ASN A 732 23.21 15.45 10.94
CA ASN A 732 24.12 16.58 10.84
C ASN A 732 23.42 17.87 10.36
N LEU A 733 22.42 17.77 9.47
CA LEU A 733 21.59 18.92 9.06
C LEU A 733 20.77 19.50 10.23
N TYR A 734 20.29 18.65 11.14
CA TYR A 734 19.55 19.07 12.33
C TYR A 734 20.44 19.50 13.51
N GLY A 735 21.77 19.30 13.43
CA GLY A 735 22.70 19.62 14.52
C GLY A 735 23.04 18.45 15.45
N GLY A 736 22.82 17.22 15.00
CA GLY A 736 23.22 15.97 15.66
C GLY A 736 22.06 15.01 15.90
N ARG A 737 22.39 13.80 16.39
CA ARG A 737 21.42 12.71 16.61
C ARG A 737 20.30 13.08 17.58
N ALA A 738 20.64 13.80 18.66
CA ALA A 738 19.65 14.29 19.61
C ALA A 738 18.62 15.23 18.94
N GLN A 739 19.08 16.07 18.01
CA GLN A 739 18.20 16.99 17.27
C GLN A 739 17.39 16.29 16.18
N LEU A 740 17.93 15.22 15.57
CA LEU A 740 17.12 14.33 14.73
C LEU A 740 15.97 13.72 15.54
N SER A 741 16.25 13.18 16.74
CA SER A 741 15.19 12.66 17.61
C SER A 741 14.18 13.76 17.97
N ALA A 742 14.64 14.96 18.34
CA ALA A 742 13.75 16.05 18.71
C ALA A 742 12.89 16.54 17.53
N LYS A 743 13.43 16.50 16.30
CA LYS A 743 12.66 16.81 15.09
C LYS A 743 11.53 15.81 14.88
N ILE A 744 11.79 14.51 15.05
CA ILE A 744 10.75 13.48 14.94
C ILE A 744 9.72 13.66 16.08
N ASP A 745 10.16 13.98 17.31
CA ASP A 745 9.23 14.29 18.41
C ASP A 745 8.32 15.47 18.05
N SER A 746 8.85 16.49 17.35
CA SER A 746 8.06 17.65 16.93
C SER A 746 6.96 17.33 15.94
N VAL A 747 7.11 16.30 15.09
CA VAL A 747 6.04 15.83 14.20
C VAL A 747 4.88 15.30 15.03
N LEU A 748 5.20 14.45 16.01
CA LEU A 748 4.22 13.80 16.87
C LEU A 748 3.53 14.79 17.83
N ALA A 749 4.19 15.89 18.15
CA ALA A 749 3.66 16.95 19.02
C ALA A 749 2.98 18.10 18.25
N ALA A 750 3.16 18.18 16.92
CA ALA A 750 2.58 19.25 16.11
C ALA A 750 1.05 19.21 16.13
N SER A 751 0.43 20.38 15.89
CA SER A 751 -1.00 20.44 15.62
C SER A 751 -1.35 19.57 14.42
N ARG A 752 -2.50 18.88 14.47
CA ARG A 752 -3.00 18.01 13.39
C ARG A 752 -3.58 18.80 12.20
N GLU A 753 -3.72 20.11 12.35
CA GLU A 753 -4.28 21.00 11.32
C GLU A 753 -3.52 20.91 10.00
N TYR A 754 -4.25 20.83 8.90
CA TYR A 754 -3.71 20.79 7.54
C TYR A 754 -4.23 21.97 6.71
N LEU A 755 -3.45 22.38 5.72
CA LEU A 755 -3.85 23.35 4.72
C LEU A 755 -3.82 22.71 3.33
N PRO A 756 -4.93 22.74 2.57
CA PRO A 756 -5.02 22.10 1.25
C PRO A 756 -4.00 22.53 0.20
N GLY A 757 -3.35 23.70 0.40
CA GLY A 757 -2.33 24.23 -0.49
C GLY A 757 -2.73 24.17 -1.97
N SER A 758 -1.96 23.42 -2.79
CA SER A 758 -2.18 23.35 -4.24
C SER A 758 -3.35 22.47 -4.69
N TYR A 759 -3.97 21.69 -3.80
CA TYR A 759 -5.04 20.75 -4.16
C TYR A 759 -6.40 21.42 -4.41
N GLY A 760 -6.57 22.70 -4.05
CA GLY A 760 -7.82 23.45 -4.25
C GLY A 760 -8.98 23.03 -3.33
N GLY A 761 -8.81 21.97 -2.53
CA GLY A 761 -9.78 21.45 -1.56
C GLY A 761 -9.16 20.33 -0.72
N VAL A 762 -9.87 19.91 0.33
CA VAL A 762 -9.42 18.83 1.24
C VAL A 762 -9.55 17.47 0.53
N ILE A 763 -8.42 16.79 0.34
CA ILE A 763 -8.33 15.41 -0.14
C ILE A 763 -8.48 14.41 1.02
N HIS A 764 -8.66 13.12 0.73
CA HIS A 764 -8.98 12.12 1.75
C HIS A 764 -7.80 11.88 2.71
N GLU A 765 -6.57 11.87 2.19
CA GLU A 765 -5.31 11.66 2.91
C GLU A 765 -5.11 12.68 4.03
N MET A 766 -5.58 13.92 3.84
CA MET A 766 -5.55 14.96 4.88
C MET A 766 -6.44 14.61 6.07
N ARG A 767 -7.64 14.07 5.80
CA ARG A 767 -8.61 13.68 6.84
C ARG A 767 -8.11 12.47 7.61
N GLU A 768 -7.55 11.50 6.88
CA GLU A 768 -6.98 10.28 7.47
C GLU A 768 -5.74 10.60 8.32
N ALA A 769 -4.84 11.47 7.84
CA ALA A 769 -3.69 11.94 8.62
C ALA A 769 -4.13 12.63 9.91
N TYR A 770 -5.20 13.44 9.87
CA TYR A 770 -5.77 14.05 11.06
C TYR A 770 -6.33 13.01 12.06
N ASP A 771 -7.00 11.99 11.55
CA ASP A 771 -7.59 10.90 12.34
C ASP A 771 -6.57 9.93 12.92
N THR A 772 -5.33 9.94 12.42
CA THR A 772 -4.21 9.19 13.02
C THR A 772 -3.98 9.60 14.48
N ASN A 773 -4.34 10.83 14.86
CA ASN A 773 -4.25 11.35 16.22
C ASN A 773 -2.82 11.26 16.80
N MET A 774 -1.80 11.45 15.97
CA MET A 774 -0.38 11.45 16.34
C MET A 774 0.35 12.69 15.78
N GLY A 775 -0.24 13.86 15.99
CA GLY A 775 0.27 15.12 15.45
C GLY A 775 0.23 15.13 13.92
N GLN A 776 1.37 15.39 13.28
CA GLN A 776 1.53 15.37 11.81
C GLN A 776 2.10 14.04 11.29
N TYR A 777 2.07 12.97 12.09
CA TYR A 777 2.46 11.64 11.59
C TYR A 777 1.34 11.05 10.73
N ALA A 778 1.39 11.32 9.43
CA ALA A 778 0.47 10.83 8.43
C ALA A 778 0.76 9.37 8.03
N HIS A 779 0.63 8.43 8.98
CA HIS A 779 0.74 7.00 8.67
C HIS A 779 -0.09 6.51 7.48
N PRO A 780 -1.29 7.07 7.19
CA PRO A 780 -2.10 6.70 6.04
C PRO A 780 -1.48 6.93 4.65
N ASN A 781 -0.24 7.40 4.57
CA ASN A 781 0.44 7.73 3.32
C ASN A 781 1.95 7.43 3.38
N GLU A 782 2.53 7.13 2.23
CA GLU A 782 3.81 6.48 1.99
C GLU A 782 5.06 7.22 2.50
N PRO A 783 5.23 8.55 2.28
CA PRO A 783 6.49 9.25 2.51
C PRO A 783 7.03 9.16 3.94
N ILE A 784 6.15 8.89 4.91
CA ILE A 784 6.48 8.91 6.34
C ILE A 784 6.59 7.50 6.96
N HIS A 785 6.31 6.43 6.21
CA HIS A 785 6.28 5.05 6.71
C HIS A 785 7.56 4.62 7.47
N HIS A 786 8.74 5.09 7.07
CA HIS A 786 10.00 4.79 7.75
C HIS A 786 10.35 5.76 8.89
N MET A 787 9.66 6.89 9.05
CA MET A 787 10.06 7.96 9.96
C MET A 787 10.22 7.48 11.41
N LEU A 788 9.31 6.64 11.91
CA LEU A 788 9.41 6.15 13.30
C LEU A 788 10.64 5.25 13.52
N TYR A 789 11.15 4.61 12.48
CA TYR A 789 12.40 3.84 12.53
C TYR A 789 13.64 4.76 12.52
N MET A 790 13.48 6.04 12.21
CA MET A 790 14.56 7.02 12.26
C MET A 790 15.05 7.34 13.68
N TYR A 791 14.28 7.01 14.73
CA TYR A 791 14.77 7.06 16.11
C TYR A 791 15.90 6.04 16.37
N ASN A 792 15.93 4.88 15.69
CA ASN A 792 17.04 3.94 15.82
C ASN A 792 18.36 4.57 15.38
N TYR A 793 18.33 5.34 14.28
CA TYR A 793 19.47 6.09 13.78
C TYR A 793 19.84 7.28 14.67
N ALA A 794 18.86 7.85 15.37
CA ALA A 794 19.08 8.87 16.40
C ALA A 794 19.64 8.30 17.72
N GLY A 795 19.74 6.96 17.87
CA GLY A 795 20.20 6.30 19.09
C GLY A 795 19.15 6.26 20.21
N THR A 796 17.87 6.36 19.88
CA THR A 796 16.75 6.35 20.84
C THR A 796 15.70 5.27 20.50
N PRO A 797 16.08 3.98 20.33
CA PRO A 797 15.20 2.92 19.84
C PRO A 797 13.96 2.66 20.72
N ALA A 798 14.00 3.00 22.01
CA ALA A 798 12.81 2.94 22.87
C ALA A 798 11.65 3.81 22.35
N LYS A 799 11.94 4.92 21.65
CA LYS A 799 10.91 5.75 21.01
C LYS A 799 10.31 5.06 19.79
N THR A 800 11.11 4.38 18.96
CA THR A 800 10.60 3.52 17.88
C THR A 800 9.67 2.46 18.47
N GLN A 801 10.12 1.76 19.52
CA GLN A 801 9.34 0.68 20.14
C GLN A 801 7.96 1.15 20.61
N ASN A 802 7.92 2.30 21.29
CA ASN A 802 6.66 2.88 21.75
C ASN A 802 5.74 3.25 20.57
N ARG A 803 6.24 4.06 19.62
CA ARG A 803 5.40 4.64 18.56
C ARG A 803 4.98 3.63 17.50
N VAL A 804 5.86 2.71 17.10
CA VAL A 804 5.49 1.62 16.17
C VAL A 804 4.42 0.74 16.80
N ARG A 805 4.49 0.47 18.10
CA ARG A 805 3.44 -0.30 18.78
C ARG A 805 2.11 0.46 18.81
N ASP A 806 2.11 1.78 18.96
CA ASP A 806 0.86 2.57 18.90
C ASP A 806 0.20 2.43 17.52
N VAL A 807 1.00 2.49 16.45
CA VAL A 807 0.51 2.30 15.09
C VAL A 807 -0.09 0.91 14.89
N LEU A 808 0.66 -0.15 15.24
CA LEU A 808 0.24 -1.54 15.09
C LEU A 808 -1.05 -1.89 15.84
N THR A 809 -1.32 -1.24 16.97
CA THR A 809 -2.49 -1.55 17.81
C THR A 809 -3.67 -0.61 17.60
N LYS A 810 -3.47 0.60 17.07
CA LYS A 810 -4.54 1.60 16.92
C LYS A 810 -4.96 1.86 15.48
N LEU A 811 -4.07 1.69 14.49
CA LEU A 811 -4.34 2.06 13.09
C LEU A 811 -4.62 0.86 12.19
N TYR A 812 -4.49 -0.36 12.73
CA TYR A 812 -4.76 -1.61 12.04
C TYR A 812 -5.69 -2.49 12.86
N GLY A 813 -6.65 -3.12 12.20
CA GLY A 813 -7.53 -4.12 12.79
C GLY A 813 -8.03 -5.11 11.74
N SER A 814 -8.76 -6.14 12.16
CA SER A 814 -9.24 -7.21 11.27
C SER A 814 -10.26 -6.73 10.23
N GLY A 815 -10.91 -5.59 10.46
CA GLY A 815 -12.04 -5.11 9.65
C GLY A 815 -13.31 -5.93 9.87
N ALA A 816 -13.31 -6.88 10.82
CA ALA A 816 -14.46 -7.71 11.13
C ALA A 816 -15.66 -6.85 11.52
N GLY A 817 -16.83 -7.21 10.98
CA GLY A 817 -18.09 -6.52 11.22
C GLY A 817 -18.27 -5.20 10.48
N ASN A 818 -17.19 -4.52 10.05
CA ASN A 818 -17.27 -3.14 9.57
C ASN A 818 -16.60 -2.85 8.22
N GLY A 819 -15.90 -3.83 7.62
CA GLY A 819 -15.21 -3.67 6.34
C GLY A 819 -14.05 -2.66 6.35
N GLY A 820 -13.66 -2.13 7.51
CA GLY A 820 -12.50 -1.25 7.67
C GLY A 820 -11.22 -2.08 7.81
N GLY A 821 -10.30 -1.61 8.64
CA GLY A 821 -9.08 -2.36 9.02
C GLY A 821 -7.77 -1.67 8.66
N TYR A 822 -7.81 -0.64 7.82
CA TYR A 822 -6.73 0.33 7.64
C TYR A 822 -7.23 1.74 7.98
N LEU A 823 -6.28 2.66 8.12
CA LEU A 823 -6.51 4.09 8.08
C LEU A 823 -5.67 4.62 6.91
N GLY A 824 -6.29 4.96 5.78
CA GLY A 824 -5.60 5.22 4.51
C GLY A 824 -5.77 4.12 3.47
N ASP A 825 -5.25 4.37 2.28
CA ASP A 825 -5.20 3.42 1.16
C ASP A 825 -4.26 2.25 1.45
N GLU A 826 -4.58 1.07 0.92
CA GLU A 826 -3.76 -0.13 1.14
C GLU A 826 -2.51 -0.17 0.25
N ASP A 827 -2.62 0.46 -0.93
CA ASP A 827 -1.60 0.67 -1.95
C ASP A 827 -0.78 -0.57 -2.34
N ASN A 828 -1.50 -1.51 -2.95
CA ASN A 828 -0.94 -2.69 -3.61
C ASN A 828 -0.03 -3.53 -2.70
N GLY A 829 -0.36 -3.62 -1.42
CA GLY A 829 0.44 -4.32 -0.42
C GLY A 829 1.31 -3.43 0.46
N GLN A 830 1.47 -2.13 0.18
CA GLN A 830 2.46 -1.29 0.87
C GLN A 830 2.13 -1.10 2.35
N MET A 831 0.91 -0.70 2.71
CA MET A 831 0.50 -0.63 4.11
C MET A 831 0.56 -2.00 4.79
N SER A 832 0.21 -3.04 4.05
CA SER A 832 0.18 -4.41 4.58
C SER A 832 1.58 -4.97 4.86
N ALA A 833 2.55 -4.73 3.97
CA ALA A 833 3.93 -5.13 4.14
C ALA A 833 4.58 -4.34 5.28
N TRP A 834 4.23 -3.05 5.45
CA TRP A 834 4.64 -2.27 6.62
C TRP A 834 4.16 -2.94 7.92
N TYR A 835 2.89 -3.35 7.98
CA TYR A 835 2.34 -4.06 9.13
C TYR A 835 3.07 -5.37 9.39
N VAL A 836 3.24 -6.22 8.36
CA VAL A 836 3.88 -7.54 8.50
C VAL A 836 5.29 -7.41 9.06
N PHE A 837 6.13 -6.54 8.48
CA PHE A 837 7.49 -6.29 9.00
C PHE A 837 7.46 -5.77 10.44
N SER A 838 6.66 -4.74 10.70
CA SER A 838 6.58 -4.10 12.01
C SER A 838 6.09 -5.07 13.09
N ALA A 839 5.13 -5.94 12.76
CA ALA A 839 4.61 -6.98 13.66
C ALA A 839 5.63 -8.08 13.94
N LEU A 840 6.48 -8.44 12.96
CA LEU A 840 7.65 -9.31 13.17
C LEU A 840 8.71 -8.65 14.07
N GLY A 841 8.70 -7.32 14.16
CA GLY A 841 9.58 -6.54 15.03
C GLY A 841 10.79 -5.94 14.33
N PHE A 842 10.81 -5.86 12.99
CA PHE A 842 11.87 -5.19 12.23
C PHE A 842 11.38 -4.69 10.86
N TYR A 843 11.97 -3.63 10.32
CA TYR A 843 11.50 -2.96 9.10
C TYR A 843 12.66 -2.56 8.16
N PRO A 844 12.51 -2.68 6.83
CA PRO A 844 13.54 -2.30 5.84
C PRO A 844 13.58 -0.78 5.60
N ALA A 845 13.89 0.01 6.63
CA ALA A 845 13.85 1.48 6.54
C ALA A 845 14.74 2.07 5.44
N ARG A 846 15.85 1.40 5.13
CA ARG A 846 16.85 1.85 4.14
C ARG A 846 16.91 0.91 2.94
N MET A 847 16.01 1.12 1.98
CA MET A 847 15.91 0.33 0.75
C MET A 847 17.21 0.38 -0.07
N GLY A 848 17.56 -0.71 -0.74
CA GLY A 848 18.82 -0.82 -1.49
C GLY A 848 20.02 -1.16 -0.61
N SER A 849 19.79 -1.43 0.68
CA SER A 849 20.80 -1.90 1.63
C SER A 849 20.49 -3.32 2.11
N THR A 850 21.33 -3.88 2.98
CA THR A 850 21.11 -5.20 3.56
C THR A 850 20.52 -5.16 4.97
N ASP A 851 20.29 -3.98 5.55
CA ASP A 851 19.86 -3.86 6.95
C ASP A 851 18.33 -3.71 7.12
N TYR A 852 17.86 -4.15 8.30
CA TYR A 852 16.49 -4.04 8.78
C TYR A 852 16.52 -3.44 10.19
N THR A 853 15.91 -2.29 10.41
CA THR A 853 15.85 -1.65 11.73
C THR A 853 14.90 -2.39 12.66
N ILE A 854 15.33 -2.71 13.89
CA ILE A 854 14.49 -3.39 14.89
C ILE A 854 13.45 -2.40 15.45
N GLY A 855 12.18 -2.79 15.40
CA GLY A 855 11.04 -2.05 15.93
C GLY A 855 10.55 -2.61 17.27
N ALA A 856 9.27 -2.99 17.32
CA ALA A 856 8.63 -3.58 18.50
C ALA A 856 7.85 -4.86 18.15
N PRO A 857 8.38 -6.07 18.43
CA PRO A 857 7.74 -7.34 18.03
C PRO A 857 6.35 -7.50 18.62
N LEU A 858 5.30 -7.66 17.80
CA LEU A 858 3.91 -7.61 18.26
C LEU A 858 3.51 -8.86 19.06
N HIS A 859 4.08 -10.01 18.72
CA HIS A 859 3.67 -11.31 19.24
C HIS A 859 4.75 -11.98 20.09
N PRO A 860 4.38 -12.87 21.04
CA PRO A 860 5.34 -13.60 21.86
C PRO A 860 6.37 -14.42 21.06
N SER A 861 5.96 -14.96 19.91
CA SER A 861 6.86 -15.65 18.99
C SER A 861 6.36 -15.52 17.55
N ALA A 862 7.28 -15.23 16.64
CA ALA A 862 7.07 -15.26 15.21
C ALA A 862 8.20 -16.05 14.55
N THR A 863 7.87 -17.00 13.68
CA THR A 863 8.85 -17.82 12.95
C THR A 863 8.71 -17.57 11.45
N VAL A 864 9.81 -17.15 10.82
CA VAL A 864 9.93 -16.95 9.38
C VAL A 864 10.61 -18.16 8.76
N SER A 865 9.95 -18.81 7.80
CA SER A 865 10.50 -19.90 7.00
C SER A 865 11.12 -19.34 5.72
N LEU A 866 12.41 -19.59 5.53
CA LEU A 866 13.20 -19.04 4.43
C LEU A 866 13.33 -20.04 3.29
N GLU A 867 13.42 -19.57 2.04
CA GLU A 867 13.57 -20.45 0.86
C GLU A 867 14.86 -21.28 0.87
N ASN A 868 15.86 -20.90 1.65
CA ASN A 868 17.09 -21.68 1.84
C ASN A 868 16.92 -22.89 2.79
N GLY A 869 15.69 -23.16 3.25
CA GLY A 869 15.35 -24.27 4.14
C GLY A 869 15.57 -24.01 5.63
N ARG A 870 16.03 -22.80 6.01
CA ARG A 870 16.21 -22.41 7.40
C ARG A 870 15.00 -21.66 7.94
N THR A 871 14.93 -21.56 9.26
CA THR A 871 13.94 -20.75 9.96
C THR A 871 14.62 -19.69 10.80
N PHE A 872 14.06 -18.49 10.83
CA PHE A 872 14.45 -17.42 11.73
C PHE A 872 13.29 -17.09 12.67
N THR A 873 13.53 -17.17 13.97
CA THR A 873 12.50 -16.93 15.00
C THR A 873 12.80 -15.64 15.75
N VAL A 874 11.81 -14.76 15.83
CA VAL A 874 11.79 -13.64 16.79
C VAL A 874 11.01 -14.10 18.01
N SER A 875 11.68 -14.15 19.17
CA SER A 875 11.10 -14.56 20.44
C SER A 875 11.04 -13.37 21.40
N ALA A 876 9.86 -13.02 21.87
CA ALA A 876 9.61 -11.91 22.80
C ALA A 876 8.63 -12.34 23.90
N PRO A 877 8.97 -13.36 24.71
CA PRO A 877 8.08 -13.85 25.75
C PRO A 877 7.70 -12.72 26.72
N GLY A 878 6.41 -12.66 27.07
CA GLY A 878 5.89 -11.63 27.96
C GLY A 878 5.68 -10.27 27.30
N VAL A 879 5.85 -10.12 25.97
CA VAL A 879 5.44 -8.92 25.26
C VAL A 879 3.94 -8.67 25.46
N SER A 880 3.61 -7.41 25.74
CA SER A 880 2.23 -6.95 25.95
C SER A 880 2.17 -5.44 25.78
N ASP A 881 0.98 -4.85 25.91
CA ASP A 881 0.83 -3.39 25.93
C ASP A 881 1.44 -2.73 27.17
N THR A 882 1.74 -3.52 28.21
CA THR A 882 2.58 -3.06 29.32
C THR A 882 4.06 -3.25 29.00
N ASN A 883 4.47 -4.46 28.60
CA ASN A 883 5.86 -4.81 28.34
C ASN A 883 6.26 -4.52 26.89
N ARG A 884 6.32 -3.23 26.53
CA ARG A 884 6.57 -2.77 25.16
C ARG A 884 8.04 -2.51 24.83
N TYR A 885 8.94 -2.50 25.83
CA TYR A 885 10.33 -2.08 25.66
C TYR A 885 11.32 -3.23 25.73
N ILE A 886 12.26 -3.28 24.79
CA ILE A 886 13.37 -4.25 24.77
C ILE A 886 14.38 -3.88 25.85
N GLN A 887 14.65 -4.80 26.76
CA GLN A 887 15.62 -4.66 27.86
C GLN A 887 16.99 -5.19 27.47
N SER A 888 17.00 -6.29 26.72
CA SER A 888 18.21 -6.89 26.14
C SER A 888 17.82 -7.81 24.98
N ALA A 889 18.78 -8.15 24.13
CA ALA A 889 18.59 -9.11 23.06
C ALA A 889 19.77 -10.09 22.97
N THR A 890 19.48 -11.29 22.48
CA THR A 890 20.51 -12.24 22.01
C THR A 890 20.18 -12.69 20.60
N LEU A 891 21.21 -12.89 19.77
CA LEU A 891 21.10 -13.53 18.47
C LEU A 891 21.83 -14.87 18.58
N ASN A 892 21.10 -15.97 18.45
CA ASN A 892 21.61 -17.33 18.60
C ASN A 892 22.35 -17.55 19.94
N GLY A 893 21.81 -16.99 21.03
CA GLY A 893 22.36 -17.07 22.38
C GLY A 893 23.53 -16.11 22.67
N VAL A 894 24.01 -15.36 21.67
CA VAL A 894 25.07 -14.37 21.83
C VAL A 894 24.47 -12.99 22.12
N PRO A 895 24.98 -12.22 23.10
CA PRO A 895 24.51 -10.86 23.37
C PRO A 895 24.50 -9.99 22.10
N TYR A 896 23.38 -9.31 21.87
CA TYR A 896 23.14 -8.52 20.68
C TYR A 896 22.66 -7.12 21.05
N SER A 897 23.53 -6.11 20.91
CA SER A 897 23.22 -4.73 21.27
C SER A 897 22.73 -3.87 20.11
N LYS A 898 22.93 -4.32 18.85
CA LYS A 898 22.55 -3.55 17.66
C LYS A 898 21.03 -3.41 17.54
N ASN A 899 20.58 -2.23 17.16
CA ASN A 899 19.16 -1.93 16.91
C ASN A 899 18.72 -2.19 15.46
N TYR A 900 19.47 -3.02 14.74
CA TYR A 900 19.17 -3.49 13.39
C TYR A 900 19.65 -4.93 13.22
N LEU A 901 19.15 -5.59 12.18
CA LEU A 901 19.61 -6.88 11.67
C LEU A 901 20.15 -6.68 10.26
N THR A 902 21.04 -7.55 9.80
CA THR A 902 21.38 -7.66 8.38
C THR A 902 20.59 -8.79 7.73
N HIS A 903 20.47 -8.76 6.41
CA HIS A 903 19.86 -9.83 5.64
C HIS A 903 20.62 -11.14 5.84
N ALA A 904 21.93 -11.08 6.05
CA ALA A 904 22.73 -12.25 6.38
C ALA A 904 22.37 -12.84 7.76
N ASP A 905 22.05 -12.00 8.76
CA ASP A 905 21.59 -12.47 10.07
C ASP A 905 20.27 -13.25 9.94
N LEU A 906 19.34 -12.74 9.12
CA LEU A 906 18.08 -13.43 8.83
C LEU A 906 18.33 -14.74 8.07
N GLN A 907 19.10 -14.70 6.98
CA GLN A 907 19.40 -15.87 6.13
C GLN A 907 20.21 -16.96 6.85
N ALA A 908 20.94 -16.62 7.91
CA ALA A 908 21.62 -17.59 8.77
C ALA A 908 20.63 -18.45 9.57
N GLY A 909 19.39 -17.99 9.77
CA GLY A 909 18.39 -18.63 10.62
C GLY A 909 18.73 -18.54 12.11
N GLY A 910 17.97 -19.29 12.91
CA GLY A 910 18.13 -19.36 14.36
C GLY A 910 17.14 -18.45 15.09
N THR A 911 17.56 -17.81 16.18
CA THR A 911 16.65 -17.09 17.09
C THR A 911 17.22 -15.74 17.53
N LEU A 912 16.44 -14.68 17.29
CA LEU A 912 16.57 -13.39 17.95
C LEU A 912 15.63 -13.37 19.16
N ALA A 913 16.20 -13.45 20.36
CA ALA A 913 15.43 -13.47 21.60
C ALA A 913 15.54 -12.14 22.33
N PHE A 914 14.39 -11.55 22.64
CA PHE A 914 14.25 -10.31 23.39
C PHE A 914 13.79 -10.58 24.81
N VAL A 915 14.34 -9.82 25.76
CA VAL A 915 13.75 -9.66 27.08
C VAL A 915 12.93 -8.38 27.06
N MET A 916 11.62 -8.49 27.28
CA MET A 916 10.69 -7.35 27.26
C MET A 916 10.49 -6.77 28.67
N GLY A 917 10.18 -5.49 28.77
CA GLY A 917 9.91 -4.82 30.05
C GLY A 917 9.03 -3.56 29.90
N PRO A 918 8.53 -3.03 31.02
CA PRO A 918 7.53 -1.97 31.04
C PRO A 918 8.10 -0.55 30.89
N SER A 919 9.42 -0.38 30.88
CA SER A 919 10.07 0.93 30.81
C SER A 919 11.23 0.92 29.82
N PRO A 920 11.55 2.07 29.19
CA PRO A 920 12.72 2.21 28.32
C PRO A 920 14.02 1.72 28.99
N SER A 921 14.89 1.08 28.20
CA SER A 921 16.22 0.62 28.63
C SER A 921 17.34 1.33 27.85
N SER A 922 18.60 1.01 28.17
CA SER A 922 19.78 1.49 27.43
C SER A 922 20.14 0.66 26.19
N TRP A 923 19.39 -0.42 25.90
CA TRP A 923 19.65 -1.30 24.75
C TRP A 923 19.58 -0.53 23.41
N GLY A 924 20.55 -0.76 22.53
CA GLY A 924 20.54 -0.20 21.17
C GLY A 924 20.82 1.31 21.08
N THR A 925 21.37 1.92 22.12
CA THR A 925 21.66 3.37 22.18
C THR A 925 23.10 3.72 21.81
N GLY A 926 24.01 2.75 21.77
CA GLY A 926 25.43 2.96 21.51
C GLY A 926 25.73 3.38 20.08
N ALA A 927 26.84 4.10 19.86
CA ALA A 927 27.21 4.58 18.53
C ALA A 927 27.52 3.45 17.53
N SER A 928 27.94 2.28 18.00
CA SER A 928 28.15 1.06 17.21
C SER A 928 26.88 0.21 17.03
N ASP A 929 25.80 0.54 17.75
CA ASP A 929 24.55 -0.21 17.75
C ASP A 929 23.59 0.27 16.66
N ILE A 930 23.84 1.46 16.10
CA ILE A 930 22.97 2.06 15.08
C ILE A 930 23.29 1.56 13.66
N PRO A 931 22.35 1.63 12.71
CA PRO A 931 22.56 1.14 11.36
C PRO A 931 23.45 2.08 10.52
N PRO A 932 24.01 1.61 9.38
CA PRO A 932 24.93 2.39 8.56
C PRO A 932 24.30 3.62 7.88
N SER A 933 25.15 4.56 7.45
CA SER A 933 24.80 5.79 6.73
C SER A 933 25.79 6.05 5.59
N LEU A 934 25.39 6.81 4.57
CA LEU A 934 26.33 7.31 3.55
C LEU A 934 27.34 8.31 4.13
N THR A 935 26.85 9.37 4.78
CA THR A 935 27.70 10.35 5.45
C THR A 935 28.35 9.74 6.68
N THR A 936 29.65 9.96 6.82
CA THR A 936 30.42 9.62 8.01
C THR A 936 30.86 10.89 8.74
N GLY A 937 30.96 10.83 10.07
CA GLY A 937 31.31 11.98 10.90
C GLY A 937 30.16 12.96 11.16
N THR A 938 30.50 14.20 11.53
CA THR A 938 29.55 15.20 12.07
C THR A 938 29.31 16.39 11.13
N ALA A 939 29.96 16.44 9.96
CA ALA A 939 29.75 17.51 8.99
C ALA A 939 28.45 17.28 8.21
N ALA A 940 27.73 18.36 7.90
CA ALA A 940 26.59 18.28 7.00
C ALA A 940 27.04 17.71 5.63
N PRO A 941 26.20 16.87 4.99
CA PRO A 941 26.47 16.34 3.66
C PRO A 941 26.68 17.48 2.66
N ARG A 942 27.69 17.34 1.80
CA ARG A 942 28.03 18.31 0.75
C ARG A 942 28.26 17.56 -0.56
N PRO A 943 27.23 17.42 -1.42
CA PRO A 943 27.45 16.88 -2.76
C PRO A 943 28.46 17.73 -3.52
N LEU A 944 29.23 17.11 -4.42
CA LEU A 944 30.10 17.83 -5.35
C LEU A 944 29.28 18.82 -6.16
N THR A 945 29.85 20.01 -6.39
CA THR A 945 29.18 21.10 -7.10
C THR A 945 29.90 21.39 -8.40
N ASP A 946 29.15 21.79 -9.42
CA ASP A 946 29.76 22.29 -10.64
C ASP A 946 30.49 23.61 -10.37
N ARG A 947 31.79 23.61 -10.66
CA ARG A 947 32.68 24.76 -10.47
C ARG A 947 32.79 25.61 -11.74
N ALA A 948 32.22 25.16 -12.86
CA ALA A 948 32.16 25.93 -14.11
C ALA A 948 31.09 27.03 -14.04
N THR A 949 30.03 26.84 -13.25
CA THR A 949 28.97 27.83 -13.00
C THR A 949 29.54 29.23 -12.66
N GLY A 950 29.14 30.24 -13.43
CA GLY A 950 29.60 31.62 -13.30
C GLY A 950 30.98 31.92 -13.92
N GLY A 951 31.64 30.90 -14.50
CA GLY A 951 32.88 31.03 -15.26
C GLY A 951 32.66 31.48 -16.70
N THR A 952 33.71 31.38 -17.52
CA THR A 952 33.62 31.63 -18.97
C THR A 952 34.03 30.39 -19.74
N VAL A 953 33.26 30.07 -20.78
CA VAL A 953 33.52 28.95 -21.69
C VAL A 953 33.83 29.45 -23.09
N THR A 954 34.80 28.82 -23.74
CA THR A 954 35.16 29.10 -25.12
C THR A 954 35.35 27.80 -25.89
N ALA A 955 35.16 27.84 -27.21
CA ALA A 955 35.35 26.71 -28.10
C ALA A 955 36.20 27.14 -29.31
N THR A 956 36.95 26.22 -29.90
CA THR A 956 37.71 26.47 -31.15
C THR A 956 36.81 26.75 -32.36
N GLY A 957 35.51 26.45 -32.27
CA GLY A 957 34.51 26.79 -33.26
C GLY A 957 33.10 26.59 -32.70
N GLU A 958 32.11 27.21 -33.31
CA GLU A 958 30.70 27.13 -32.88
C GLU A 958 29.73 27.47 -34.02
N ASN A 959 28.46 27.09 -33.87
CA ASN A 959 27.39 27.41 -34.80
C ASN A 959 26.47 28.50 -34.21
N ALA A 960 26.97 29.74 -34.27
CA ALA A 960 26.25 30.91 -33.77
C ALA A 960 24.98 31.23 -34.61
N PRO A 961 23.92 31.82 -34.00
CA PRO A 961 23.87 32.32 -32.62
C PRO A 961 23.29 31.34 -31.60
N THR A 962 22.78 30.18 -32.04
CA THR A 962 21.95 29.31 -31.18
C THR A 962 22.69 28.13 -30.56
N GLU A 963 23.81 27.69 -31.16
CA GLU A 963 24.56 26.50 -30.73
C GLU A 963 26.01 26.89 -30.36
N THR A 964 26.13 27.86 -29.47
CA THR A 964 27.40 28.46 -29.02
C THR A 964 27.97 27.78 -27.79
N ALA A 965 29.24 28.05 -27.46
CA ALA A 965 29.89 27.45 -26.29
C ALA A 965 29.14 27.73 -24.98
N ALA A 966 28.40 28.85 -24.89
CA ALA A 966 27.57 29.19 -23.74
C ALA A 966 26.48 28.16 -23.42
N LYS A 967 26.13 27.31 -24.38
CA LYS A 967 25.16 26.22 -24.21
C LYS A 967 25.68 25.03 -23.42
N LEU A 968 26.98 24.97 -23.12
CA LEU A 968 27.58 23.91 -22.33
C LEU A 968 27.45 24.10 -20.81
N VAL A 969 26.88 25.23 -20.37
CA VAL A 969 26.75 25.66 -18.97
C VAL A 969 25.42 26.36 -18.67
N ASP A 970 24.40 26.15 -19.50
CA ASP A 970 23.09 26.77 -19.24
C ASP A 970 22.17 25.91 -18.37
N ASP A 971 22.75 24.90 -17.69
CA ASP A 971 22.12 23.95 -16.79
C ASP A 971 20.96 23.19 -17.45
N THR A 972 21.07 22.89 -18.75
CA THR A 972 20.03 22.10 -19.42
C THR A 972 20.52 21.17 -20.53
N SER A 973 19.91 19.99 -20.62
CA SER A 973 20.18 19.04 -21.70
C SER A 973 19.36 19.32 -22.97
N LEU A 974 18.59 20.42 -23.00
CA LEU A 974 17.69 20.74 -24.13
C LEU A 974 18.32 21.65 -25.18
N THR A 975 19.45 22.27 -24.85
CA THR A 975 20.30 23.10 -25.69
C THR A 975 21.58 22.33 -26.02
N LYS A 976 22.38 22.86 -26.96
CA LYS A 976 23.68 22.27 -27.29
C LYS A 976 24.65 23.28 -27.87
N TRP A 977 25.93 22.97 -27.74
CA TRP A 977 27.00 23.51 -28.58
C TRP A 977 27.22 22.59 -29.79
N LEU A 978 27.51 23.17 -30.96
CA LEU A 978 27.87 22.46 -32.19
C LEU A 978 29.03 23.17 -32.88
N THR A 979 29.96 22.42 -33.46
CA THR A 979 30.92 22.92 -34.43
C THR A 979 30.99 22.03 -35.68
N PHE A 980 31.24 22.62 -36.85
CA PHE A 980 31.45 21.90 -38.11
C PHE A 980 32.90 21.41 -38.27
N ALA A 981 33.40 20.75 -37.22
CA ALA A 981 34.67 20.05 -37.21
C ALA A 981 34.50 18.71 -36.47
N ASN A 982 35.27 17.70 -36.86
CA ASN A 982 35.26 16.37 -36.23
C ASN A 982 36.10 16.29 -34.93
N THR A 983 36.84 17.37 -34.62
CA THR A 983 37.61 17.56 -33.39
C THR A 983 37.40 18.99 -32.91
N ALA A 984 37.49 19.21 -31.60
CA ALA A 984 37.33 20.55 -31.03
C ALA A 984 38.07 20.67 -29.69
N THR A 985 38.37 21.89 -29.30
CA THR A 985 38.85 22.19 -27.95
C THR A 985 37.88 23.13 -27.26
N LEU A 986 37.40 22.70 -26.09
CA LEU A 986 36.56 23.50 -25.20
C LEU A 986 37.40 23.90 -23.99
N GLU A 987 37.36 25.18 -23.60
CA GLU A 987 38.10 25.68 -22.44
C GLU A 987 37.17 26.42 -21.48
N TYR A 988 37.19 25.98 -20.21
CA TYR A 988 36.66 26.73 -19.08
C TYR A 988 37.74 27.53 -18.39
N ARG A 989 37.40 28.77 -18.04
CA ARG A 989 38.03 29.50 -16.95
C ARG A 989 37.06 29.53 -15.77
N LEU A 990 37.44 28.86 -14.68
CA LEU A 990 36.62 28.79 -13.47
C LEU A 990 36.64 30.14 -12.72
N PRO A 991 35.57 30.50 -12.00
CA PRO A 991 35.59 31.66 -11.10
C PRO A 991 36.61 31.52 -9.97
N THR A 992 36.84 30.29 -9.52
CA THR A 992 37.80 29.95 -8.46
C THR A 992 38.46 28.63 -8.82
N ALA A 993 39.78 28.55 -8.65
CA ALA A 993 40.52 27.33 -8.92
C ALA A 993 40.00 26.17 -8.05
N ALA A 994 39.77 25.02 -8.67
CA ALA A 994 39.20 23.85 -8.00
C ALA A 994 39.91 22.57 -8.45
N ALA A 995 40.02 21.61 -7.54
CA ALA A 995 40.51 20.27 -7.84
C ALA A 995 39.33 19.39 -8.25
N VAL A 996 38.99 19.43 -9.55
CA VAL A 996 37.88 18.66 -10.11
C VAL A 996 38.09 17.18 -9.82
N LYS A 997 37.03 16.53 -9.32
CA LYS A 997 37.00 15.10 -8.95
C LYS A 997 36.23 14.27 -9.95
N GLN A 998 35.22 14.87 -10.56
CA GLN A 998 34.40 14.25 -11.59
C GLN A 998 34.05 15.28 -12.65
N TYR A 999 33.87 14.85 -13.89
CA TYR A 999 33.25 15.68 -14.93
C TYR A 999 32.16 14.91 -15.64
N THR A 1000 31.17 15.61 -16.17
CA THR A 1000 30.07 15.01 -16.93
C THR A 1000 30.09 15.50 -18.37
N LEU A 1001 29.70 14.66 -19.32
CA LEU A 1001 29.43 15.06 -20.70
C LEU A 1001 28.02 14.61 -21.07
N THR A 1002 27.24 15.50 -21.68
CA THR A 1002 25.87 15.18 -22.11
C THR A 1002 25.78 15.16 -23.63
N SER A 1003 25.32 14.04 -24.21
CA SER A 1003 25.06 13.97 -25.66
C SER A 1003 23.94 14.93 -26.08
N ALA A 1004 23.99 15.48 -27.29
CA ALA A 1004 22.93 16.37 -27.77
C ALA A 1004 21.70 15.61 -28.31
N GLU A 1005 20.76 16.26 -28.99
CA GLU A 1005 19.56 15.61 -29.56
C GLU A 1005 19.74 15.05 -30.98
N ASP A 1006 20.68 15.56 -31.78
CA ASP A 1006 20.70 15.31 -33.24
C ASP A 1006 20.91 13.84 -33.63
N VAL A 1007 22.17 13.40 -33.67
CA VAL A 1007 22.61 12.10 -34.18
C VAL A 1007 23.87 11.64 -33.42
N PRO A 1008 24.04 10.33 -33.16
CA PRO A 1008 25.18 9.81 -32.41
C PRO A 1008 26.54 10.02 -33.11
N GLU A 1009 26.57 10.18 -34.43
CA GLU A 1009 27.82 10.27 -35.20
C GLU A 1009 28.66 11.51 -34.82
N ARG A 1010 28.01 12.53 -34.27
CA ARG A 1010 28.60 13.81 -33.86
C ARG A 1010 29.04 13.86 -32.39
N ASP A 1011 28.73 12.84 -31.60
CA ASP A 1011 29.09 12.86 -30.18
C ASP A 1011 30.61 12.64 -30.01
N PRO A 1012 31.24 13.20 -28.95
CA PRO A 1012 32.63 12.95 -28.66
C PRO A 1012 32.86 11.47 -28.35
N ARG A 1013 33.84 10.87 -29.03
CA ARG A 1013 34.26 9.46 -28.87
C ARG A 1013 35.53 9.33 -28.06
N SER A 1014 36.46 10.28 -28.22
CA SER A 1014 37.78 10.28 -27.55
C SER A 1014 38.21 11.71 -27.24
N TRP A 1015 38.85 11.90 -26.08
CA TRP A 1015 39.30 13.21 -25.63
C TRP A 1015 40.38 13.13 -24.55
N ALA A 1016 41.08 14.24 -24.34
CA ALA A 1016 41.92 14.48 -23.17
C ALA A 1016 41.37 15.66 -22.35
N LEU A 1017 41.25 15.48 -21.04
CA LEU A 1017 40.93 16.57 -20.10
C LEU A 1017 42.23 17.08 -19.49
N GLN A 1018 42.42 18.40 -19.48
CA GLN A 1018 43.65 19.03 -19.01
C GLN A 1018 43.35 20.19 -18.05
N GLY A 1019 44.21 20.39 -17.06
CA GLY A 1019 44.17 21.51 -16.12
C GLY A 1019 45.33 22.49 -16.34
N SER A 1020 45.08 23.78 -16.12
CA SER A 1020 46.09 24.84 -16.18
C SER A 1020 45.79 25.95 -15.17
N ASN A 1021 46.85 26.63 -14.70
CA ASN A 1021 46.75 27.83 -13.86
C ASN A 1021 47.22 29.11 -14.57
N ASP A 1022 47.91 29.01 -15.70
CA ASP A 1022 48.46 30.12 -16.49
C ASP A 1022 47.82 30.25 -17.89
N GLY A 1023 47.10 29.22 -18.35
CA GLY A 1023 46.50 29.13 -19.69
C GLY A 1023 47.47 28.70 -20.78
N THR A 1024 48.75 28.47 -20.46
CA THR A 1024 49.80 28.11 -21.43
C THR A 1024 50.39 26.74 -21.12
N THR A 1025 50.62 26.43 -19.85
CA THR A 1025 51.10 25.13 -19.36
C THR A 1025 49.91 24.26 -18.99
N TRP A 1026 49.73 23.16 -19.72
CA TRP A 1026 48.59 22.25 -19.56
C TRP A 1026 49.05 20.89 -19.04
N THR A 1027 48.41 20.42 -17.97
CA THR A 1027 48.63 19.08 -17.40
C THR A 1027 47.44 18.20 -17.74
N THR A 1028 47.65 17.09 -18.43
CA THR A 1028 46.59 16.09 -18.65
C THR A 1028 46.18 15.46 -17.33
N VAL A 1029 44.91 15.60 -16.98
CA VAL A 1029 44.31 15.02 -15.76
C VAL A 1029 43.46 13.78 -16.06
N ASP A 1030 43.00 13.62 -17.30
CA ASP A 1030 42.31 12.41 -17.75
C ASP A 1030 42.43 12.22 -19.27
N THR A 1031 42.27 10.98 -19.74
CA THR A 1031 42.23 10.63 -21.17
C THR A 1031 41.24 9.49 -21.39
N ARG A 1032 40.30 9.70 -22.30
CA ARG A 1032 39.26 8.72 -22.66
C ARG A 1032 39.29 8.45 -24.14
N ALA A 1033 39.02 7.21 -24.53
CA ALA A 1033 38.97 6.79 -25.92
C ALA A 1033 37.93 5.71 -26.15
N GLY A 1034 37.30 5.74 -27.33
CA GLY A 1034 36.38 4.69 -27.79
C GLY A 1034 35.09 4.59 -26.96
N LEU A 1035 34.55 5.72 -26.51
CA LEU A 1035 33.30 5.75 -25.75
C LEU A 1035 32.10 6.06 -26.65
N ASP A 1036 30.94 5.51 -26.31
CA ASP A 1036 29.65 5.75 -26.99
C ASP A 1036 28.62 6.30 -26.00
N PHE A 1037 27.63 7.04 -26.49
CA PHE A 1037 26.40 7.35 -25.76
C PHE A 1037 25.29 6.41 -26.24
N ALA A 1038 24.66 5.70 -25.31
CA ALA A 1038 23.60 4.72 -25.61
C ALA A 1038 22.27 5.38 -25.99
N ASP A 1039 22.04 6.60 -25.50
CA ASP A 1039 20.83 7.38 -25.75
C ASP A 1039 21.18 8.84 -26.11
N ARG A 1040 20.22 9.56 -26.69
CA ARG A 1040 20.32 11.02 -26.89
C ARG A 1040 20.06 11.75 -25.57
N ARG A 1041 20.65 12.93 -25.39
CA ARG A 1041 20.52 13.69 -24.13
C ARG A 1041 20.90 12.87 -22.91
N GLN A 1042 21.89 12.00 -23.09
CA GLN A 1042 22.42 11.15 -22.04
C GLN A 1042 23.59 11.83 -21.37
N THR A 1043 23.52 12.02 -20.05
CA THR A 1043 24.64 12.47 -19.23
C THR A 1043 25.52 11.28 -18.85
N ARG A 1044 26.82 11.35 -19.12
CA ARG A 1044 27.80 10.36 -18.65
C ARG A 1044 28.79 11.02 -17.70
N ALA A 1045 29.12 10.36 -16.60
CA ALA A 1045 30.05 10.86 -15.60
C ALA A 1045 31.39 10.11 -15.65
N PHE A 1046 32.47 10.82 -15.32
CA PHE A 1046 33.83 10.31 -15.35
C PHE A 1046 34.56 10.72 -14.07
N VAL A 1047 35.14 9.77 -13.35
CA VAL A 1047 35.88 10.03 -12.12
C VAL A 1047 37.35 10.21 -12.44
N ILE A 1048 38.00 11.23 -11.86
CA ILE A 1048 39.40 11.54 -12.13
C ILE A 1048 40.21 11.61 -10.82
N PRO A 1049 41.47 11.12 -10.79
CA PRO A 1049 42.29 11.10 -9.58
C PRO A 1049 42.93 12.46 -9.25
N ASN A 1050 42.38 13.56 -9.77
CA ASN A 1050 42.99 14.88 -9.67
C ASN A 1050 42.89 15.44 -8.24
N THR A 1051 44.02 15.89 -7.71
CA THR A 1051 44.13 16.56 -6.40
C THR A 1051 44.58 18.01 -6.52
N THR A 1052 44.98 18.46 -7.71
CA THR A 1052 45.52 19.79 -7.95
C THR A 1052 44.41 20.74 -8.34
N ALA A 1053 44.35 21.89 -7.69
CA ALA A 1053 43.42 22.95 -8.06
C ALA A 1053 43.92 23.69 -9.31
N TYR A 1054 43.06 23.77 -10.32
CA TYR A 1054 43.31 24.50 -11.56
C TYR A 1054 42.27 25.59 -11.76
N SER A 1055 42.69 26.77 -12.24
CA SER A 1055 41.80 27.88 -12.60
C SER A 1055 41.22 27.73 -14.00
N ARG A 1056 41.79 26.85 -14.84
CA ARG A 1056 41.32 26.52 -16.17
C ARG A 1056 41.30 25.02 -16.40
N TYR A 1057 40.27 24.57 -17.12
CA TYR A 1057 40.14 23.20 -17.59
C TYR A 1057 39.85 23.20 -19.09
N ARG A 1058 40.44 22.25 -19.82
CA ARG A 1058 40.31 22.15 -21.26
C ARG A 1058 39.97 20.71 -21.67
N LEU A 1059 38.86 20.55 -22.38
CA LEU A 1059 38.45 19.30 -23.01
C LEU A 1059 38.88 19.32 -24.46
N GLN A 1060 39.90 18.53 -24.78
CA GLN A 1060 40.40 18.38 -26.14
C GLN A 1060 39.76 17.14 -26.76
N ILE A 1061 38.68 17.32 -27.54
CA ILE A 1061 38.00 16.25 -28.27
C ILE A 1061 38.85 15.87 -29.48
N THR A 1062 39.40 14.67 -29.46
CA THR A 1062 40.33 14.16 -30.48
C THR A 1062 39.67 13.30 -31.54
N ALA A 1063 38.45 12.81 -31.27
CA ALA A 1063 37.65 12.09 -32.26
C ALA A 1063 36.16 12.10 -31.88
N ASN A 1064 35.29 12.10 -32.89
CA ASN A 1064 33.88 11.71 -32.83
C ASN A 1064 33.68 10.37 -33.57
N HIS A 1065 32.45 10.02 -33.93
CA HIS A 1065 32.13 8.77 -34.66
C HIS A 1065 32.17 8.93 -36.20
N GLY A 1066 32.98 9.87 -36.71
CA GLY A 1066 33.23 10.04 -38.15
C GLY A 1066 32.40 11.13 -38.82
N ALA A 1067 31.54 11.85 -38.10
CA ALA A 1067 30.82 13.00 -38.64
C ALA A 1067 31.77 14.19 -38.89
N ALA A 1068 31.42 15.05 -39.87
CA ALA A 1068 32.11 16.32 -40.11
C ALA A 1068 31.80 17.41 -39.06
N ALA A 1069 31.06 17.08 -38.00
CA ALA A 1069 30.65 18.00 -36.95
C ALA A 1069 30.71 17.33 -35.57
N THR A 1070 30.88 18.13 -34.51
CA THR A 1070 30.95 17.67 -33.12
C THR A 1070 29.99 18.48 -32.27
N GLN A 1071 29.29 17.84 -31.35
CA GLN A 1071 28.28 18.46 -30.50
C GLN A 1071 28.32 17.98 -29.05
N LEU A 1072 27.84 18.80 -28.12
CA LEU A 1072 27.58 18.44 -26.73
C LEU A 1072 26.44 19.29 -26.21
N ALA A 1073 25.57 18.71 -25.39
CA ALA A 1073 24.53 19.45 -24.69
C ALA A 1073 25.14 20.24 -23.52
N GLU A 1074 25.81 19.56 -22.59
CA GLU A 1074 26.33 20.16 -21.34
C GLU A 1074 27.69 19.55 -20.96
N TRP A 1075 28.52 20.31 -20.22
CA TRP A 1075 29.77 19.83 -19.61
C TRP A 1075 29.96 20.39 -18.19
N GLU A 1076 29.85 19.55 -17.15
CA GLU A 1076 30.09 19.97 -15.75
C GLU A 1076 31.49 19.58 -15.26
N LEU A 1077 32.01 20.38 -14.32
CA LEU A 1077 33.27 20.15 -13.61
C LEU A 1077 33.03 20.11 -12.09
N LEU A 1078 32.90 18.92 -11.53
CA LEU A 1078 32.45 18.69 -10.15
C LEU A 1078 33.62 18.62 -9.17
N ALA A 1079 33.58 19.45 -8.11
CA ALA A 1079 34.58 19.47 -7.04
C ALA A 1079 33.99 19.74 -5.66
#